data_AF-A0A4P5Z8C7-F1
#
_entry.id   AF-A0A4P5Z8C7-F1
#
_cell.length_a   1.000
_cell.length_b   1.000
_cell.length_c   1.000
_cell.angle_alpha   90.00
_cell.angle_beta   90.00
_cell.angle_gamma   90.00
#
_symmetry.space_group_name_H-M   'P 1'
#
loop_
_entity.id
_entity.type
_entity.pdbx_description
1 polymer ?
#
loop_
_entity_poly.entity_id
_entity_poly.type
_entity_poly.pdbx_seq_one_letter_code
_entity_poly.pdbx_strand_id
1 'polypeptide(L)'
;MEVFFNTTLQDAAWVVAGIGEEGGYTRGVAWFDDIELAEMNPLRFTTQLSNILATNGTSTQIIVPDVYAAGSPLKFQWWKDGASLTSGTNAALTFNPVHGPDGGTYFVTVQNSAGYSITSNPALLEVIPGAINQAPALTDLESEPLQFSHHAATVTATLRVGDPDNSNLTGATVAITANYLRLEDHLAFANTATISGRFDSTIGTLTLTGRDTFANYQSALRSVRYLNPRSIRDGRERTLSITATDGVSTSLPVTRKLKVAKAPDRSEIVAWGSNSAGQLDVPPGLSRAVAVAVGDNHTLALLSNGTVVAWGAAGSPEIQVPAGLSNVVSIAAGGAQSYALKADGKVVGWNTQSIPDDLSEVIAIGAGSDHGLALISDGTLRGWGGRLDTFCYYNGICECERCDNYDPGQTSPPGDSGYISVAGGLTHSIALKANGTVTGFGGYVVGVWVDDFDVFPIYGVSLPEGLSGVTEIAALGRASGFLLNNGIVIFSEVDAGPAGGLSNIVALSPFAAITTTGNAVSWGPIGPAPALSNIVQIASSYHAVAIVELPAAVLEAQPQTVTGREDTDLVITLNGTDPTPADGLIFKVTTGSFNGALYQFNSGLRGAPIATTPAMVTDAQHRVIYVPGAQGNGTPFDSFQFAVVEGTRMSAPARVTINITPVNDPPIAGFGLSLAVPGSGSAELSRPPFASPTSDFTIETWVRNSVLNDGYYHGMLGRQGAGGTTNRSPSLWQGPATGALHLDSLSTAGRRFSLVLPGFFQETGTWIHLALVKQGSAYRVYRNGRLFGAAPAPAAVRIVPDGFSFGRVDNYFRGHLDDIRIWQTARTETEIRADAYRPLTGKEPALLGAWSCNEGGGKVLRDLSPARNHARLNGNAAFSSLTPPLTWETPRGVTLSGWLPAADFEGDQLRFNIVVNPLSGTVLLHAGGTFTYTPRTGFAGTDTFTYRVNDGRLNSATATVTLRVTGTSTLAARIAKTSAPTTSLRASVKAATSTNASGNTVRPRLPSGTLRAEPGAFAVEPANAIRVAFSLTADALEAQITTSTRTYQLRSEKLADAAEDGSVLHLEGTATLNTIGGFVFRLTLTRDTLGRFQLWDQATGTLLLDTATPSAPLTPIENASY
;
A
#
# COMPACT_ATOMS: atom_id res chain seq x y z
N MET A 1 -55.99 20.32 -106.01
CA MET A 1 -54.64 19.72 -106.13
C MET A 1 -53.61 20.74 -105.67
N GLU A 2 -52.38 20.35 -105.37
CA GLU A 2 -51.45 21.16 -104.56
C GLU A 2 -51.19 22.59 -105.06
N VAL A 3 -51.26 23.51 -104.08
CA VAL A 3 -50.37 24.65 -103.84
C VAL A 3 -49.98 25.52 -105.04
N PHE A 4 -50.56 26.72 -105.06
CA PHE A 4 -49.76 27.93 -105.28
C PHE A 4 -49.86 28.83 -104.04
N PHE A 5 -48.72 29.42 -103.68
CA PHE A 5 -48.56 30.29 -102.51
C PHE A 5 -49.17 31.67 -102.77
N ASN A 6 -49.82 32.26 -101.77
CA ASN A 6 -50.25 33.67 -101.84
C ASN A 6 -50.29 34.31 -100.45
N THR A 7 -49.73 35.51 -100.33
CA THR A 7 -49.53 36.33 -99.11
C THR A 7 -48.85 35.69 -97.89
N THR A 8 -48.60 34.37 -97.92
CA THR A 8 -47.32 33.87 -97.45
C THR A 8 -46.34 33.97 -98.63
N LEU A 9 -45.65 35.12 -98.65
CA LEU A 9 -44.46 35.40 -99.46
C LEU A 9 -43.47 36.14 -98.54
N GLN A 10 -42.25 36.43 -99.02
CA GLN A 10 -41.09 36.37 -98.12
C GLN A 10 -41.20 37.23 -96.85
N ASP A 11 -40.91 36.65 -95.67
CA ASP A 11 -40.27 35.34 -95.47
C ASP A 11 -41.21 34.18 -95.12
N ALA A 12 -42.46 34.21 -95.61
CA ALA A 12 -43.46 33.20 -95.34
C ALA A 12 -43.80 32.26 -96.52
N ALA A 13 -44.17 31.02 -96.15
CA ALA A 13 -44.89 29.97 -96.90
C ALA A 13 -45.65 29.15 -95.81
N TRP A 14 -46.84 28.55 -95.97
CA TRP A 14 -47.49 27.92 -97.13
C TRP A 14 -49.02 28.18 -97.16
N VAL A 15 -49.70 27.82 -98.26
CA VAL A 15 -51.17 27.82 -98.36
C VAL A 15 -51.75 26.42 -98.12
N VAL A 16 -52.80 26.32 -97.29
CA VAL A 16 -53.52 25.06 -97.01
C VAL A 16 -54.38 24.63 -98.20
N ALA A 17 -54.29 23.37 -98.59
CA ALA A 17 -55.14 22.75 -99.61
C ALA A 17 -55.61 21.33 -99.21
N GLY A 18 -56.42 21.24 -98.15
CA GLY A 18 -57.19 20.03 -97.86
C GLY A 18 -58.37 19.92 -98.83
N ILE A 19 -58.51 18.80 -99.53
CA ILE A 19 -59.64 18.50 -100.43
C ILE A 19 -60.02 17.04 -100.22
N GLY A 20 -61.33 16.77 -100.09
CA GLY A 20 -61.85 15.40 -100.01
C GLY A 20 -61.79 14.67 -101.35
N GLU A 21 -62.02 13.36 -101.28
CA GLU A 21 -62.23 12.47 -102.43
C GLU A 21 -63.51 12.88 -103.21
N GLU A 22 -63.71 12.57 -104.50
CA GLU A 22 -63.31 11.37 -105.25
C GLU A 22 -62.70 11.67 -106.65
N GLY A 23 -61.69 10.89 -107.07
CA GLY A 23 -61.39 10.61 -108.49
C GLY A 23 -60.37 11.49 -109.28
N GLY A 24 -59.11 11.03 -109.37
CA GLY A 24 -58.33 11.07 -110.65
C GLY A 24 -57.19 12.10 -110.90
N TYR A 25 -55.94 11.68 -110.67
CA TYR A 25 -54.71 11.93 -111.49
C TYR A 25 -54.10 13.35 -111.76
N THR A 26 -53.12 13.73 -110.92
CA THR A 26 -51.70 14.14 -111.21
C THR A 26 -51.22 15.45 -111.93
N ARG A 27 -50.36 16.23 -111.19
CA ARG A 27 -49.01 16.84 -111.51
C ARG A 27 -48.78 18.19 -112.25
N GLY A 28 -47.84 19.02 -111.73
CA GLY A 28 -47.15 20.20 -112.34
C GLY A 28 -46.24 20.99 -111.32
N VAL A 29 -45.15 21.70 -111.71
CA VAL A 29 -44.09 22.24 -110.76
C VAL A 29 -43.29 23.52 -111.21
N ALA A 30 -43.20 24.56 -110.33
CA ALA A 30 -42.21 25.71 -110.21
C ALA A 30 -41.93 26.63 -111.46
N TRP A 31 -41.09 27.69 -111.54
CA TRP A 31 -39.91 28.37 -110.86
C TRP A 31 -39.90 29.90 -111.27
N PHE A 32 -39.20 30.96 -110.76
CA PHE A 32 -38.49 31.39 -109.50
C PHE A 32 -38.13 32.93 -109.53
N ASP A 33 -37.06 33.39 -108.82
CA ASP A 33 -36.21 34.64 -108.95
C ASP A 33 -36.43 35.94 -108.09
N ASP A 34 -35.54 36.12 -107.10
CA ASP A 34 -34.92 37.28 -106.40
C ASP A 34 -35.61 38.66 -106.15
N ILE A 35 -35.90 38.95 -104.87
CA ILE A 35 -35.64 40.26 -104.21
C ILE A 35 -35.19 40.02 -102.74
N GLU A 36 -33.92 40.30 -102.40
CA GLU A 36 -33.49 40.40 -101.00
C GLU A 36 -33.75 41.80 -100.42
N LEU A 37 -34.54 41.88 -99.34
CA LEU A 37 -34.64 43.07 -98.48
C LEU A 37 -33.87 42.82 -97.18
N ALA A 38 -32.57 43.12 -97.20
CA ALA A 38 -31.69 42.92 -96.05
C ALA A 38 -31.99 43.93 -94.92
N GLU A 39 -32.87 43.57 -93.98
CA GLU A 39 -32.90 44.21 -92.67
C GLU A 39 -31.56 43.96 -91.94
N MET A 40 -30.65 44.94 -92.01
CA MET A 40 -29.42 44.95 -91.21
C MET A 40 -29.72 45.26 -89.73
N ASN A 41 -30.50 44.41 -89.10
CA ASN A 41 -30.67 44.38 -87.66
C ASN A 41 -29.35 43.92 -87.03
N PRO A 42 -28.67 44.76 -86.22
CA PRO A 42 -27.42 44.37 -85.58
C PRO A 42 -27.69 43.26 -84.56
N LEU A 43 -26.78 42.29 -84.51
CA LEU A 43 -26.75 41.25 -83.48
C LEU A 43 -26.88 41.90 -82.09
N ARG A 44 -27.80 41.40 -81.28
CA ARG A 44 -27.92 41.77 -79.86
C ARG A 44 -28.48 40.63 -79.02
N PHE A 45 -27.98 40.48 -77.81
CA PHE A 45 -28.67 39.68 -76.79
C PHE A 45 -29.89 40.44 -76.29
N THR A 46 -31.02 39.76 -76.14
CA THR A 46 -32.25 40.33 -75.57
C THR A 46 -32.28 40.27 -74.04
N THR A 47 -31.56 39.32 -73.46
CA THR A 47 -31.29 39.15 -72.02
C THR A 47 -29.78 38.95 -71.80
N GLN A 48 -29.30 39.04 -70.56
CA GLN A 48 -27.88 38.82 -70.22
C GLN A 48 -27.69 37.49 -69.51
N LEU A 49 -26.45 36.99 -69.46
CA LEU A 49 -26.12 35.82 -68.65
C LEU A 49 -26.35 36.11 -67.16
N SER A 50 -26.90 35.12 -66.45
CA SER A 50 -27.11 35.14 -65.00
C SER A 50 -26.07 34.28 -64.30
N ASN A 51 -25.65 34.69 -63.10
CA ASN A 51 -24.80 33.87 -62.23
C ASN A 51 -25.53 32.56 -61.86
N ILE A 52 -24.77 31.48 -61.73
CA ILE A 52 -25.28 30.15 -61.39
C ILE A 52 -24.53 29.62 -60.16
N LEU A 53 -25.26 29.10 -59.19
CA LEU A 53 -24.74 28.37 -58.04
C LEU A 53 -24.95 26.87 -58.28
N ALA A 54 -23.89 26.07 -58.18
CA ALA A 54 -23.93 24.63 -58.42
C ALA A 54 -23.18 23.84 -57.34
N THR A 55 -23.59 22.59 -57.11
CA THR A 55 -22.93 21.72 -56.12
C THR A 55 -21.95 20.79 -56.81
N ASN A 56 -20.73 20.67 -56.29
CA ASN A 56 -19.72 19.75 -56.79
C ASN A 56 -20.29 18.31 -56.83
N GLY A 57 -20.31 17.71 -58.03
CA GLY A 57 -20.93 16.41 -58.31
C GLY A 57 -22.31 16.44 -58.99
N THR A 58 -22.98 17.59 -59.11
CA THR A 58 -24.26 17.71 -59.84
C THR A 58 -24.05 18.17 -61.29
N SER A 59 -25.04 17.93 -62.17
CA SER A 59 -25.02 18.45 -63.54
C SER A 59 -25.61 19.86 -63.61
N THR A 60 -25.04 20.76 -64.43
CA THR A 60 -25.63 22.08 -64.74
C THR A 60 -25.27 22.54 -66.15
N GLN A 61 -25.86 23.65 -66.62
CA GLN A 61 -25.47 24.27 -67.89
C GLN A 61 -25.66 25.78 -67.89
N ILE A 62 -24.74 26.48 -68.57
CA ILE A 62 -24.87 27.90 -68.88
C ILE A 62 -25.37 28.02 -70.32
N ILE A 63 -26.58 28.54 -70.53
CA ILE A 63 -27.21 28.66 -71.85
C ILE A 63 -26.98 30.09 -72.37
N VAL A 64 -26.72 30.23 -73.67
CA VAL A 64 -26.62 31.55 -74.31
C VAL A 64 -28.00 32.22 -74.32
N PRO A 65 -28.14 33.46 -73.78
CA PRO A 65 -29.44 34.15 -73.75
C PRO A 65 -29.90 34.51 -75.16
N ASP A 66 -31.22 34.58 -75.37
CA ASP A 66 -31.86 34.75 -76.68
C ASP A 66 -31.22 35.88 -77.51
N VAL A 67 -30.56 35.50 -78.60
CA VAL A 67 -29.87 36.39 -79.53
C VAL A 67 -30.81 36.77 -80.67
N TYR A 68 -31.10 38.05 -80.82
CA TYR A 68 -31.78 38.55 -82.00
C TYR A 68 -30.77 38.70 -83.15
N ALA A 69 -31.00 37.99 -84.26
CA ALA A 69 -30.02 37.83 -85.33
C ALA A 69 -30.67 37.63 -86.71
N ALA A 70 -30.12 38.33 -87.72
CA ALA A 70 -30.20 37.93 -89.12
C ALA A 70 -28.90 37.20 -89.54
N GLY A 71 -29.00 36.21 -90.43
CA GLY A 71 -27.86 35.42 -90.91
C GLY A 71 -27.53 34.18 -90.06
N SER A 72 -28.38 33.15 -90.13
CA SER A 72 -28.14 31.82 -89.57
C SER A 72 -27.21 30.99 -90.46
N PRO A 73 -26.40 30.03 -89.95
CA PRO A 73 -26.22 29.65 -88.55
C PRO A 73 -25.29 30.58 -87.78
N LEU A 74 -25.59 30.75 -86.48
CA LEU A 74 -24.72 31.43 -85.54
C LEU A 74 -23.57 30.52 -85.08
N LYS A 75 -22.39 31.12 -84.90
CA LYS A 75 -21.23 30.49 -84.27
C LYS A 75 -21.07 31.04 -82.85
N PHE A 76 -20.76 30.16 -81.91
CA PHE A 76 -20.54 30.50 -80.51
C PHE A 76 -19.07 30.25 -80.15
N GLN A 77 -18.53 31.06 -79.24
CA GLN A 77 -17.25 30.82 -78.60
C GLN A 77 -17.35 31.25 -77.14
N TRP A 78 -17.39 30.27 -76.23
CA TRP A 78 -17.35 30.51 -74.79
C TRP A 78 -15.93 30.79 -74.30
N TRP A 79 -15.85 31.57 -73.22
CA TRP A 79 -14.64 31.96 -72.53
C TRP A 79 -14.81 31.73 -71.03
N LYS A 80 -13.74 31.33 -70.35
CA LYS A 80 -13.64 31.26 -68.89
C LYS A 80 -12.50 32.15 -68.43
N ASP A 81 -12.78 33.08 -67.51
CA ASP A 81 -11.79 33.94 -66.84
C ASP A 81 -10.79 34.63 -67.80
N GLY A 82 -11.28 34.96 -69.01
CA GLY A 82 -10.50 35.60 -70.08
C GLY A 82 -9.84 34.66 -71.11
N ALA A 83 -9.89 33.33 -70.92
CA ALA A 83 -9.36 32.33 -71.85
C ALA A 83 -10.47 31.63 -72.66
N SER A 84 -10.24 31.37 -73.95
CA SER A 84 -11.21 30.73 -74.85
C SER A 84 -11.32 29.22 -74.59
N LEU A 85 -12.54 28.70 -74.47
CA LEU A 85 -12.80 27.28 -74.28
C LEU A 85 -12.91 26.56 -75.63
N THR A 86 -11.95 25.69 -75.95
CA THR A 86 -11.86 25.03 -77.27
C THR A 86 -13.04 24.11 -77.61
N SER A 87 -13.76 23.61 -76.60
CA SER A 87 -15.00 22.83 -76.73
C SER A 87 -16.28 23.68 -76.67
N GLY A 88 -16.15 24.97 -76.34
CA GLY A 88 -17.25 25.89 -76.08
C GLY A 88 -17.85 26.50 -77.35
N THR A 89 -18.23 25.68 -78.32
CA THR A 89 -18.71 26.14 -79.65
C THR A 89 -20.23 26.11 -79.82
N ASN A 90 -20.98 25.72 -78.78
CA ASN A 90 -22.43 25.53 -78.81
C ASN A 90 -23.20 26.62 -78.07
N ALA A 91 -24.51 26.73 -78.33
CA ALA A 91 -25.44 27.64 -77.66
C ALA A 91 -25.70 27.31 -76.17
N ALA A 92 -25.07 26.26 -75.62
CA ALA A 92 -25.01 25.97 -74.20
C ALA A 92 -23.65 25.36 -73.84
N LEU A 93 -23.16 25.66 -72.64
CA LEU A 93 -21.98 25.08 -72.02
C LEU A 93 -22.43 24.19 -70.85
N THR A 94 -22.43 22.88 -71.07
CA THR A 94 -22.94 21.88 -70.12
C THR A 94 -21.80 21.26 -69.30
N PHE A 95 -22.01 21.14 -67.99
CA PHE A 95 -21.12 20.47 -67.04
C PHE A 95 -21.84 19.23 -66.49
N ASN A 96 -21.24 18.06 -66.63
CA ASN A 96 -21.84 16.81 -66.19
C ASN A 96 -20.78 15.77 -65.76
N PRO A 97 -20.44 15.70 -64.46
CA PRO A 97 -20.83 16.62 -63.38
C PRO A 97 -20.04 17.94 -63.42
N VAL A 98 -20.43 18.89 -62.56
CA VAL A 98 -19.66 20.07 -62.17
C VAL A 98 -18.61 19.66 -61.15
N HIS A 99 -17.37 20.13 -61.32
CA HIS A 99 -16.29 19.97 -60.35
C HIS A 99 -15.87 21.32 -59.74
N GLY A 100 -15.20 21.30 -58.58
CA GLY A 100 -14.68 22.51 -57.94
C GLY A 100 -13.88 23.45 -58.86
N PRO A 101 -12.95 22.95 -59.71
CA PRO A 101 -12.22 23.76 -60.68
C PRO A 101 -13.07 24.37 -61.82
N ASP A 102 -14.33 23.96 -61.97
CA ASP A 102 -15.26 24.57 -62.95
C ASP A 102 -15.79 25.91 -62.45
N GLY A 103 -15.70 26.24 -61.17
CA GLY A 103 -16.01 27.58 -60.67
C GLY A 103 -15.17 28.68 -61.35
N GLY A 104 -15.78 29.80 -61.68
CA GLY A 104 -15.13 30.90 -62.42
C GLY A 104 -16.12 31.74 -63.25
N THR A 105 -15.60 32.71 -63.99
CA THR A 105 -16.40 33.72 -64.71
C THR A 105 -16.51 33.38 -66.20
N TYR A 106 -17.72 33.19 -66.69
CA TYR A 106 -18.00 32.75 -68.06
C TYR A 106 -18.68 33.84 -68.89
N PHE A 107 -18.26 33.99 -70.15
CA PHE A 107 -18.95 34.81 -71.15
C PHE A 107 -18.89 34.14 -72.53
N VAL A 108 -19.78 34.56 -73.44
CA VAL A 108 -19.86 34.01 -74.79
C VAL A 108 -19.72 35.11 -75.83
N THR A 109 -18.97 34.83 -76.89
CA THR A 109 -18.98 35.62 -78.12
C THR A 109 -19.80 34.88 -79.18
N VAL A 110 -20.70 35.59 -79.85
CA VAL A 110 -21.62 35.06 -80.86
C VAL A 110 -21.36 35.79 -82.17
N GLN A 111 -21.17 35.06 -83.27
CA GLN A 111 -20.91 35.60 -84.60
C GLN A 111 -21.92 35.06 -85.63
N ASN A 112 -22.42 35.92 -86.53
CA ASN A 112 -23.30 35.49 -87.62
C ASN A 112 -22.54 35.13 -88.91
N SER A 113 -23.24 34.61 -89.92
CA SER A 113 -22.65 34.22 -91.21
C SER A 113 -21.99 35.40 -91.96
N ALA A 114 -22.43 36.63 -91.73
CA ALA A 114 -21.84 37.86 -92.28
C ALA A 114 -20.59 38.35 -91.51
N GLY A 115 -20.18 37.66 -90.44
CA GLY A 115 -18.94 37.93 -89.70
C GLY A 115 -19.04 38.96 -88.58
N TYR A 116 -20.19 39.60 -88.38
CA TYR A 116 -20.42 40.48 -87.22
C TYR A 116 -20.47 39.66 -85.93
N SER A 117 -19.90 40.19 -84.84
CA SER A 117 -19.84 39.50 -83.55
C SER A 117 -20.21 40.38 -82.36
N ILE A 118 -20.87 39.80 -81.37
CA ILE A 118 -21.15 40.40 -80.05
C ILE A 118 -20.65 39.52 -78.92
N THR A 119 -20.35 40.11 -77.76
CA THR A 119 -19.93 39.39 -76.55
C THR A 119 -20.89 39.71 -75.40
N SER A 120 -21.27 38.70 -74.63
CA SER A 120 -22.19 38.86 -73.49
C SER A 120 -21.50 39.55 -72.31
N ASN A 121 -22.28 40.04 -71.35
CA ASN A 121 -21.73 40.27 -70.02
C ASN A 121 -21.19 38.96 -69.42
N PRO A 122 -20.15 39.00 -68.56
CA PRO A 122 -19.70 37.82 -67.81
C PRO A 122 -20.66 37.46 -66.67
N ALA A 123 -20.81 36.17 -66.42
CA ALA A 123 -21.55 35.60 -65.29
C ALA A 123 -20.69 34.62 -64.50
N LEU A 124 -20.85 34.60 -63.18
CA LEU A 124 -20.12 33.72 -62.27
C LEU A 124 -20.82 32.36 -62.16
N LEU A 125 -20.05 31.28 -62.36
CA LEU A 125 -20.39 29.95 -61.85
C LEU A 125 -19.70 29.78 -60.49
N GLU A 126 -20.48 29.73 -59.43
CA GLU A 126 -20.01 29.45 -58.07
C GLU A 126 -20.26 27.97 -57.74
N VAL A 127 -19.23 27.26 -57.27
CA VAL A 127 -19.30 25.81 -57.00
C VAL A 127 -19.11 25.53 -55.51
N ILE A 128 -20.16 25.03 -54.86
CA ILE A 128 -20.15 24.68 -53.43
C ILE A 128 -19.83 23.20 -53.20
N PRO A 129 -19.21 22.82 -52.06
CA PRO A 129 -18.99 21.43 -51.71
C PRO A 129 -20.30 20.62 -51.58
N GLY A 130 -20.26 19.34 -51.96
CA GLY A 130 -21.32 18.39 -51.66
C GLY A 130 -21.40 18.06 -50.16
N ALA A 131 -22.50 17.43 -49.74
CA ALA A 131 -22.69 17.00 -48.36
C ALA A 131 -21.60 15.99 -47.94
N ILE A 132 -21.04 16.19 -46.75
CA ILE A 132 -20.04 15.31 -46.15
C ILE A 132 -20.79 14.22 -45.37
N ASN A 133 -20.55 12.95 -45.72
CA ASN A 133 -21.05 11.78 -44.99
C ASN A 133 -20.60 11.87 -43.52
N GLN A 134 -21.54 11.85 -42.58
CA GLN A 134 -21.23 11.78 -41.15
C GLN A 134 -21.18 10.31 -40.71
N ALA A 135 -20.76 10.05 -39.48
CA ALA A 135 -20.76 8.69 -38.94
C ALA A 135 -22.05 8.43 -38.15
N PRO A 136 -22.57 7.20 -38.14
CA PRO A 136 -23.70 6.84 -37.30
C PRO A 136 -23.47 7.20 -35.82
N ALA A 137 -24.53 7.63 -35.15
CA ALA A 137 -24.52 7.98 -33.74
C ALA A 137 -25.16 6.88 -32.89
N LEU A 138 -24.48 6.51 -31.81
CA LEU A 138 -24.96 5.59 -30.77
C LEU A 138 -25.12 6.36 -29.46
N THR A 139 -26.31 6.32 -28.85
CA THR A 139 -26.66 7.08 -27.64
C THR A 139 -27.50 6.25 -26.67
N ASP A 140 -27.83 6.79 -25.50
CA ASP A 140 -28.67 6.15 -24.46
C ASP A 140 -28.20 4.76 -23.98
N LEU A 141 -26.91 4.41 -24.13
CA LEU A 141 -26.33 3.21 -23.52
C LEU A 141 -26.22 3.38 -22.00
N GLU A 142 -26.59 2.36 -21.24
CA GLU A 142 -26.60 2.41 -19.77
C GLU A 142 -25.18 2.52 -19.19
N SER A 143 -24.96 3.50 -18.31
CA SER A 143 -23.67 3.72 -17.63
C SER A 143 -23.32 2.67 -16.58
N GLU A 144 -24.34 2.08 -15.93
CA GLU A 144 -24.13 1.13 -14.84
C GLU A 144 -23.66 -0.25 -15.35
N PRO A 145 -22.63 -0.84 -14.71
CA PRO A 145 -22.12 -2.16 -15.11
C PRO A 145 -23.22 -3.23 -15.05
N LEU A 146 -23.41 -3.93 -16.17
CA LEU A 146 -24.33 -5.06 -16.27
C LEU A 146 -23.88 -6.18 -15.32
N GLN A 147 -24.60 -6.41 -14.24
CA GLN A 147 -24.32 -7.52 -13.32
C GLN A 147 -24.76 -8.83 -13.98
N PHE A 148 -23.85 -9.82 -14.03
CA PHE A 148 -24.09 -11.09 -14.71
C PHE A 148 -23.94 -12.26 -13.73
N SER A 149 -25.05 -12.99 -13.50
CA SER A 149 -25.16 -14.05 -12.49
C SER A 149 -25.88 -15.33 -12.97
N HIS A 150 -26.28 -15.38 -14.24
CA HIS A 150 -27.10 -16.41 -14.88
C HIS A 150 -26.59 -16.68 -16.30
N HIS A 151 -26.93 -17.81 -16.93
CA HIS A 151 -26.27 -18.29 -18.17
C HIS A 151 -26.25 -17.32 -19.36
N ALA A 152 -27.29 -16.48 -19.53
CA ALA A 152 -27.41 -15.53 -20.64
C ALA A 152 -28.07 -14.20 -20.24
N ALA A 153 -27.53 -13.05 -20.67
CA ALA A 153 -28.04 -11.71 -20.35
C ALA A 153 -28.04 -10.77 -21.58
N THR A 154 -29.10 -9.97 -21.76
CA THR A 154 -29.16 -8.94 -22.81
C THR A 154 -28.18 -7.80 -22.53
N VAL A 155 -27.41 -7.39 -23.53
CA VAL A 155 -26.32 -6.40 -23.39
C VAL A 155 -26.81 -4.98 -23.06
N THR A 156 -27.93 -4.56 -23.64
CA THR A 156 -28.54 -3.23 -23.44
C THR A 156 -30.03 -3.26 -23.72
N ALA A 157 -30.80 -2.52 -22.92
CA ALA A 157 -32.24 -2.30 -23.16
C ALA A 157 -32.54 -0.93 -23.79
N THR A 158 -31.62 0.04 -23.69
CA THR A 158 -31.89 1.47 -23.94
C THR A 158 -31.12 2.07 -25.11
N LEU A 159 -30.03 1.45 -25.58
CA LEU A 159 -29.19 1.94 -26.69
C LEU A 159 -30.03 2.43 -27.88
N ARG A 160 -29.77 3.65 -28.34
CA ARG A 160 -30.35 4.22 -29.56
C ARG A 160 -29.35 4.24 -30.71
N VAL A 161 -29.91 4.23 -31.92
CA VAL A 161 -29.20 4.27 -33.19
C VAL A 161 -29.84 5.36 -34.05
N GLY A 162 -29.02 6.18 -34.70
CA GLY A 162 -29.47 7.13 -35.71
C GLY A 162 -28.29 7.66 -36.52
N ASP A 163 -28.58 8.37 -37.61
CA ASP A 163 -27.58 8.97 -38.49
C ASP A 163 -28.08 10.35 -38.97
N PRO A 164 -27.20 11.36 -39.17
CA PRO A 164 -27.60 12.68 -39.66
C PRO A 164 -27.97 12.76 -41.15
N ASP A 165 -27.42 11.89 -42.00
CA ASP A 165 -27.54 12.00 -43.47
C ASP A 165 -27.89 10.68 -44.20
N ASN A 166 -27.71 9.54 -43.54
CA ASN A 166 -28.20 8.24 -44.01
C ASN A 166 -29.57 7.88 -43.38
N SER A 167 -30.25 6.87 -43.93
CA SER A 167 -31.56 6.36 -43.42
C SER A 167 -31.54 4.87 -43.03
N ASN A 168 -30.44 4.18 -43.31
CA ASN A 168 -30.22 2.76 -43.08
C ASN A 168 -28.75 2.54 -42.69
N LEU A 169 -28.46 1.48 -41.95
CA LEU A 169 -27.12 0.96 -41.73
C LEU A 169 -26.85 -0.26 -42.63
N THR A 170 -25.59 -0.63 -42.79
CA THR A 170 -25.17 -1.89 -43.45
C THR A 170 -24.53 -2.89 -42.51
N GLY A 171 -24.13 -2.46 -41.31
CA GLY A 171 -23.54 -3.33 -40.30
C GLY A 171 -23.42 -2.70 -38.91
N ALA A 172 -23.11 -3.54 -37.93
CA ALA A 172 -22.76 -3.14 -36.57
C ALA A 172 -21.85 -4.19 -35.93
N THR A 173 -21.11 -3.85 -34.88
CA THR A 173 -20.34 -4.83 -34.10
C THR A 173 -20.57 -4.66 -32.60
N VAL A 174 -20.54 -5.79 -31.87
CA VAL A 174 -20.47 -5.85 -30.40
C VAL A 174 -19.24 -6.68 -30.05
N ALA A 175 -18.28 -6.10 -29.33
CA ALA A 175 -16.99 -6.72 -29.04
C ALA A 175 -16.66 -6.71 -27.54
N ILE A 176 -16.07 -7.79 -27.03
CA ILE A 176 -15.54 -7.88 -25.67
C ILE A 176 -14.08 -7.41 -25.68
N THR A 177 -13.85 -6.12 -25.45
CA THR A 177 -12.55 -5.47 -25.69
C THR A 177 -11.58 -5.52 -24.50
N ALA A 178 -12.03 -5.96 -23.33
CA ALA A 178 -11.18 -6.14 -22.16
C ALA A 178 -11.60 -7.36 -21.34
N ASN A 179 -10.60 -8.11 -20.85
CA ASN A 179 -10.73 -9.35 -20.07
C ASN A 179 -11.53 -10.47 -20.77
N TYR A 180 -11.60 -10.47 -22.10
CA TYR A 180 -12.21 -11.55 -22.89
C TYR A 180 -11.54 -12.90 -22.62
N LEU A 181 -12.35 -13.92 -22.33
CA LEU A 181 -11.93 -15.31 -22.22
C LEU A 181 -12.50 -16.12 -23.40
N ARG A 182 -11.60 -16.62 -24.25
CA ARG A 182 -11.94 -17.37 -25.47
C ARG A 182 -12.75 -18.64 -25.14
N LEU A 183 -13.83 -18.88 -25.89
CA LEU A 183 -14.82 -19.96 -25.69
C LEU A 183 -15.57 -19.96 -24.35
N GLU A 184 -15.15 -19.17 -23.38
CA GLU A 184 -15.85 -18.95 -22.11
C GLU A 184 -16.87 -17.80 -22.22
N ASP A 185 -16.48 -16.66 -22.78
CA ASP A 185 -17.39 -15.55 -23.07
C ASP A 185 -17.90 -15.64 -24.52
N HIS A 186 -19.22 -15.47 -24.72
CA HIS A 186 -19.86 -15.52 -26.04
C HIS A 186 -20.87 -14.39 -26.23
N LEU A 187 -21.09 -13.95 -27.47
CA LEU A 187 -22.10 -12.97 -27.85
C LEU A 187 -23.02 -13.55 -28.94
N ALA A 188 -24.26 -13.86 -28.57
CA ALA A 188 -25.24 -14.46 -29.46
C ALA A 188 -26.30 -13.46 -29.94
N PHE A 189 -26.79 -13.70 -31.15
CA PHE A 189 -27.86 -12.95 -31.81
C PHE A 189 -28.68 -13.93 -32.67
N ALA A 190 -29.99 -13.68 -32.78
CA ALA A 190 -30.86 -14.43 -33.69
C ALA A 190 -31.05 -13.62 -34.97
N ASN A 191 -30.65 -14.19 -36.11
CA ASN A 191 -30.75 -13.55 -37.42
C ASN A 191 -32.19 -13.11 -37.72
N THR A 192 -32.35 -11.93 -38.32
CA THR A 192 -33.62 -11.49 -38.89
C THR A 192 -33.69 -11.89 -40.37
N ALA A 193 -34.76 -11.51 -41.07
CA ALA A 193 -34.86 -11.68 -42.52
C ALA A 193 -33.86 -10.81 -43.32
N THR A 194 -33.17 -9.87 -42.67
CA THR A 194 -32.36 -8.79 -43.28
C THR A 194 -30.99 -8.61 -42.66
N ILE A 195 -30.82 -8.94 -41.37
CA ILE A 195 -29.59 -8.76 -40.59
C ILE A 195 -29.12 -10.13 -40.10
N SER A 196 -27.92 -10.53 -40.52
CA SER A 196 -27.24 -11.75 -40.08
C SER A 196 -26.12 -11.42 -39.08
N GLY A 197 -26.02 -12.17 -37.99
CA GLY A 197 -24.92 -12.08 -37.04
C GLY A 197 -23.93 -13.24 -37.18
N ARG A 198 -22.64 -12.95 -37.02
CA ARG A 198 -21.57 -13.94 -36.90
C ARG A 198 -20.65 -13.56 -35.74
N PHE A 199 -20.55 -14.44 -34.74
CA PHE A 199 -19.57 -14.32 -33.66
C PHE A 199 -18.21 -14.86 -34.11
N ASP A 200 -17.13 -14.20 -33.71
CA ASP A 200 -15.77 -14.69 -33.86
C ASP A 200 -15.19 -15.01 -32.47
N SER A 201 -15.08 -16.31 -32.17
CA SER A 201 -14.57 -16.86 -30.91
C SER A 201 -13.09 -16.56 -30.66
N THR A 202 -12.35 -16.06 -31.65
CA THR A 202 -10.92 -15.76 -31.51
C THR A 202 -10.69 -14.33 -31.03
N ILE A 203 -11.60 -13.41 -31.35
CA ILE A 203 -11.50 -11.98 -31.01
C ILE A 203 -12.70 -11.43 -30.22
N GLY A 204 -13.57 -12.31 -29.71
CA GLY A 204 -14.69 -11.93 -28.84
C GLY A 204 -15.67 -10.94 -29.47
N THR A 205 -15.85 -10.99 -30.79
CA THR A 205 -16.59 -9.97 -31.56
C THR A 205 -17.74 -10.58 -32.34
N LEU A 206 -18.96 -10.11 -32.06
CA LEU A 206 -20.16 -10.35 -32.87
C LEU A 206 -20.26 -9.26 -33.94
N THR A 207 -20.24 -9.67 -35.21
CA THR A 207 -20.47 -8.78 -36.36
C THR A 207 -21.88 -9.00 -36.90
N LEU A 208 -22.67 -7.93 -36.98
CA LEU A 208 -23.98 -7.89 -37.63
C LEU A 208 -23.82 -7.28 -39.03
N THR A 209 -24.40 -7.91 -40.05
CA THR A 209 -24.32 -7.48 -41.46
C THR A 209 -25.68 -7.55 -42.17
N GLY A 210 -25.95 -6.58 -43.03
CA GLY A 210 -27.16 -6.50 -43.85
C GLY A 210 -27.68 -5.06 -43.92
N ARG A 211 -28.29 -4.63 -45.03
CA ARG A 211 -28.76 -3.25 -45.17
C ARG A 211 -30.18 -3.09 -44.66
N ASP A 212 -30.37 -2.32 -43.58
CA ASP A 212 -31.67 -2.13 -42.94
C ASP A 212 -31.76 -0.84 -42.12
N THR A 213 -32.98 -0.45 -41.76
CA THR A 213 -33.34 0.78 -41.03
C THR A 213 -32.75 0.87 -39.63
N PHE A 214 -32.63 2.09 -39.09
CA PHE A 214 -32.20 2.31 -37.71
C PHE A 214 -33.10 1.64 -36.68
N ALA A 215 -34.41 1.53 -36.93
CA ALA A 215 -35.34 0.85 -36.03
C ALA A 215 -35.02 -0.65 -35.91
N ASN A 216 -34.69 -1.30 -37.04
CA ASN A 216 -34.34 -2.71 -37.08
C ASN A 216 -32.94 -2.95 -36.49
N TYR A 217 -31.95 -2.10 -36.79
CA TYR A 217 -30.62 -2.20 -36.17
C TYR A 217 -30.61 -1.89 -34.67
N GLN A 218 -31.41 -0.93 -34.20
CA GLN A 218 -31.59 -0.67 -32.77
C GLN A 218 -32.23 -1.87 -32.07
N SER A 219 -33.22 -2.51 -32.70
CA SER A 219 -33.86 -3.72 -32.18
C SER A 219 -32.90 -4.91 -32.16
N ALA A 220 -32.04 -5.03 -33.18
CA ALA A 220 -31.02 -6.07 -33.28
C ALA A 220 -29.93 -5.93 -32.21
N LEU A 221 -29.38 -4.73 -32.01
CA LEU A 221 -28.37 -4.48 -30.97
C LEU A 221 -28.94 -4.67 -29.55
N ARG A 222 -30.23 -4.37 -29.34
CA ARG A 222 -30.96 -4.65 -28.08
C ARG A 222 -31.37 -6.12 -27.91
N SER A 223 -31.18 -6.99 -28.90
CA SER A 223 -31.43 -8.44 -28.76
C SER A 223 -30.16 -9.27 -28.57
N VAL A 224 -28.97 -8.66 -28.69
CA VAL A 224 -27.69 -9.33 -28.43
C VAL A 224 -27.61 -9.78 -26.97
N ARG A 225 -27.34 -11.07 -26.77
CA ARG A 225 -27.12 -11.67 -25.44
C ARG A 225 -25.64 -12.00 -25.25
N TYR A 226 -25.09 -11.59 -24.12
CA TYR A 226 -23.83 -12.11 -23.59
C TYR A 226 -24.10 -13.42 -22.84
N LEU A 227 -23.23 -14.40 -23.02
CA LEU A 227 -23.26 -15.71 -22.35
C LEU A 227 -21.91 -16.06 -21.77
N ASN A 228 -21.92 -16.80 -20.67
CA ASN A 228 -20.75 -17.40 -20.03
C ASN A 228 -21.20 -18.57 -19.10
N PRO A 229 -20.51 -19.73 -19.08
CA PRO A 229 -20.92 -20.90 -18.29
C PRO A 229 -21.06 -20.64 -16.78
N ARG A 230 -22.14 -21.17 -16.16
CA ARG A 230 -22.54 -20.94 -14.75
C ARG A 230 -21.44 -21.14 -13.67
N SER A 231 -20.41 -21.96 -13.94
CA SER A 231 -19.27 -22.21 -13.04
C SER A 231 -18.15 -21.18 -13.12
N ILE A 232 -18.02 -20.45 -14.24
CA ILE A 232 -16.99 -19.41 -14.37
C ILE A 232 -17.48 -18.17 -13.62
N ARG A 233 -16.92 -18.00 -12.43
CA ARG A 233 -17.26 -16.92 -11.51
C ARG A 233 -15.98 -16.18 -11.10
N ASP A 234 -15.29 -15.63 -12.09
CA ASP A 234 -13.97 -15.01 -11.93
C ASP A 234 -14.02 -13.64 -11.22
N GLY A 235 -15.20 -13.03 -11.09
CA GLY A 235 -15.40 -11.70 -10.50
C GLY A 235 -14.79 -10.54 -11.30
N ARG A 236 -14.32 -10.78 -12.53
CA ARG A 236 -13.64 -9.79 -13.38
C ARG A 236 -14.64 -8.99 -14.21
N GLU A 237 -14.38 -7.69 -14.33
CA GLU A 237 -15.14 -6.83 -15.24
C GLU A 237 -14.70 -7.05 -16.70
N ARG A 238 -15.66 -7.38 -17.57
CA ARG A 238 -15.53 -7.30 -19.03
C ARG A 238 -15.85 -5.87 -19.48
N THR A 239 -15.25 -5.44 -20.59
CA THR A 239 -15.71 -4.22 -21.31
C THR A 239 -16.34 -4.64 -22.63
N LEU A 240 -17.61 -4.31 -22.81
CA LEU A 240 -18.34 -4.44 -24.06
C LEU A 240 -18.21 -3.11 -24.83
N SER A 241 -17.97 -3.19 -26.14
CA SER A 241 -17.87 -2.05 -27.05
C SER A 241 -18.82 -2.26 -28.23
N ILE A 242 -19.59 -1.24 -28.59
CA ILE A 242 -20.58 -1.30 -29.67
C ILE A 242 -20.29 -0.21 -30.70
N THR A 243 -20.29 -0.57 -31.99
CA THR A 243 -20.22 0.37 -33.13
C THR A 243 -21.23 0.03 -34.22
N ALA A 244 -21.57 1.02 -35.04
CA ALA A 244 -22.49 0.92 -36.19
C ALA A 244 -21.86 1.54 -37.46
N THR A 245 -22.23 1.04 -38.64
CA THR A 245 -21.74 1.56 -39.94
C THR A 245 -22.84 1.64 -41.00
N ASP A 246 -22.83 2.72 -41.77
CA ASP A 246 -23.67 3.02 -42.93
C ASP A 246 -23.14 2.39 -44.25
N GLY A 247 -21.89 1.90 -44.23
CA GLY A 247 -21.16 1.36 -45.39
C GLY A 247 -20.02 2.24 -45.89
N VAL A 248 -19.86 3.45 -45.34
CA VAL A 248 -18.82 4.44 -45.68
C VAL A 248 -18.03 4.85 -44.43
N SER A 249 -18.74 5.08 -43.33
CA SER A 249 -18.28 5.57 -42.04
C SER A 249 -18.65 4.60 -40.92
N THR A 250 -17.94 4.65 -39.79
CA THR A 250 -18.24 3.85 -38.59
C THR A 250 -18.35 4.78 -37.38
N SER A 251 -19.35 4.53 -36.53
CA SER A 251 -19.58 5.28 -35.29
C SER A 251 -18.35 5.28 -34.37
N LEU A 252 -18.27 6.27 -33.50
CA LEU A 252 -17.44 6.13 -32.30
C LEU A 252 -17.95 4.93 -31.46
N PRO A 253 -17.06 4.20 -30.78
CA PRO A 253 -17.45 3.10 -29.90
C PRO A 253 -18.12 3.63 -28.63
N VAL A 254 -19.32 3.13 -28.34
CA VAL A 254 -19.93 3.27 -27.00
C VAL A 254 -19.62 2.03 -26.19
N THR A 255 -19.20 2.20 -24.93
CA THR A 255 -18.71 1.11 -24.09
C THR A 255 -19.54 0.93 -22.83
N ARG A 256 -19.88 -0.32 -22.48
CA ARG A 256 -20.53 -0.70 -21.22
C ARG A 256 -19.70 -1.75 -20.50
N LYS A 257 -19.55 -1.62 -19.18
CA LYS A 257 -18.97 -2.68 -18.35
C LYS A 257 -19.97 -3.81 -18.12
N LEU A 258 -19.48 -5.05 -18.09
CA LEU A 258 -20.21 -6.21 -17.57
C LEU A 258 -19.40 -6.81 -16.43
N LYS A 259 -20.06 -7.16 -15.33
CA LYS A 259 -19.42 -7.74 -14.15
C LYS A 259 -19.94 -9.15 -13.93
N VAL A 260 -19.10 -10.13 -14.26
CA VAL A 260 -19.35 -11.54 -13.94
C VAL A 260 -19.36 -11.71 -12.42
N ALA A 261 -20.28 -12.52 -11.90
CA ALA A 261 -20.32 -12.86 -10.48
C ALA A 261 -18.96 -13.44 -10.01
N LYS A 262 -18.59 -13.19 -8.75
CA LYS A 262 -17.45 -13.84 -8.12
C LYS A 262 -17.90 -15.22 -7.59
N ALA A 263 -16.99 -16.20 -7.58
CA ALA A 263 -17.20 -17.48 -6.91
C ALA A 263 -17.43 -17.24 -5.41
N PRO A 264 -18.31 -18.02 -4.75
CA PRO A 264 -18.52 -17.91 -3.32
C PRO A 264 -17.20 -18.12 -2.58
N ASP A 265 -16.89 -17.25 -1.62
CA ASP A 265 -15.64 -17.38 -0.84
C ASP A 265 -15.64 -18.64 0.04
N ARG A 266 -16.83 -19.11 0.41
CA ARG A 266 -17.08 -20.45 0.95
C ARG A 266 -18.46 -20.94 0.49
N SER A 267 -18.53 -22.19 0.04
CA SER A 267 -19.77 -22.89 -0.26
C SER A 267 -19.99 -24.10 0.65
N GLU A 268 -21.22 -24.61 0.64
CA GLU A 268 -21.61 -25.92 1.15
C GLU A 268 -22.43 -26.64 0.06
N ILE A 269 -22.30 -27.97 -0.03
CA ILE A 269 -23.15 -28.80 -0.90
C ILE A 269 -24.15 -29.53 -0.01
N VAL A 270 -25.44 -29.34 -0.28
CA VAL A 270 -26.54 -30.02 0.43
C VAL A 270 -27.26 -30.94 -0.55
N ALA A 271 -27.43 -32.21 -0.18
CA ALA A 271 -28.03 -33.24 -1.01
C ALA A 271 -29.22 -33.91 -0.31
N TRP A 272 -30.29 -34.23 -1.05
CA TRP A 272 -31.48 -34.92 -0.53
C TRP A 272 -32.18 -35.76 -1.61
N GLY A 273 -32.97 -36.77 -1.21
CA GLY A 273 -33.67 -37.68 -2.14
C GLY A 273 -33.24 -39.13 -1.95
N SER A 274 -33.07 -39.89 -3.05
CA SER A 274 -32.52 -41.25 -2.97
C SER A 274 -31.06 -41.25 -2.52
N ASN A 275 -30.66 -42.24 -1.72
CA ASN A 275 -29.26 -42.53 -1.37
C ASN A 275 -28.88 -44.01 -1.58
N SER A 276 -29.58 -44.71 -2.48
CA SER A 276 -29.39 -46.15 -2.71
C SER A 276 -27.98 -46.56 -3.18
N ALA A 277 -27.18 -45.61 -3.66
CA ALA A 277 -25.84 -45.80 -4.18
C ALA A 277 -24.79 -44.85 -3.53
N GLY A 278 -25.14 -44.14 -2.46
CA GLY A 278 -24.27 -43.16 -1.80
C GLY A 278 -24.23 -41.77 -2.45
N GLN A 279 -25.19 -41.43 -3.33
CA GLN A 279 -25.20 -40.15 -4.06
C GLN A 279 -25.44 -38.90 -3.19
N LEU A 280 -25.90 -39.06 -1.94
CA LEU A 280 -26.01 -37.98 -0.95
C LEU A 280 -24.78 -37.87 -0.03
N ASP A 281 -23.83 -38.81 -0.10
CA ASP A 281 -22.70 -38.90 0.83
C ASP A 281 -21.58 -37.91 0.43
N VAL A 282 -21.87 -36.61 0.54
CA VAL A 282 -21.05 -35.50 0.07
C VAL A 282 -19.60 -35.58 0.59
N PRO A 283 -18.59 -35.69 -0.28
CA PRO A 283 -17.19 -35.77 0.12
C PRO A 283 -16.70 -34.53 0.89
N PRO A 284 -15.79 -34.69 1.87
CA PRO A 284 -15.16 -33.56 2.55
C PRO A 284 -14.27 -32.75 1.59
N GLY A 285 -14.16 -31.44 1.83
CA GLY A 285 -13.30 -30.54 1.06
C GLY A 285 -13.98 -29.76 -0.08
N LEU A 286 -15.27 -30.01 -0.35
CA LEU A 286 -16.03 -29.33 -1.42
C LEU A 286 -16.49 -27.89 -1.08
N SER A 287 -15.70 -27.17 -0.27
CA SER A 287 -16.04 -25.85 0.30
C SER A 287 -15.90 -24.67 -0.68
N ARG A 288 -15.63 -24.94 -1.96
CA ARG A 288 -15.49 -23.94 -3.03
C ARG A 288 -16.10 -24.42 -4.36
N ALA A 289 -17.24 -25.10 -4.28
CA ALA A 289 -18.00 -25.57 -5.43
C ALA A 289 -18.66 -24.40 -6.19
N VAL A 290 -18.63 -24.47 -7.52
CA VAL A 290 -19.18 -23.46 -8.44
C VAL A 290 -20.24 -24.00 -9.39
N ALA A 291 -20.29 -25.32 -9.62
CA ALA A 291 -21.40 -26.00 -10.28
C ALA A 291 -21.56 -27.44 -9.76
N VAL A 292 -22.78 -27.97 -9.89
CA VAL A 292 -23.13 -29.38 -9.61
C VAL A 292 -23.99 -29.93 -10.74
N ALA A 293 -23.81 -31.21 -11.05
CA ALA A 293 -24.67 -32.00 -11.94
C ALA A 293 -24.97 -33.35 -11.28
N VAL A 294 -26.08 -33.98 -11.63
CA VAL A 294 -26.48 -35.29 -11.08
C VAL A 294 -26.91 -36.24 -12.20
N GLY A 295 -26.46 -37.48 -12.11
CA GLY A 295 -27.04 -38.60 -12.86
C GLY A 295 -28.08 -39.31 -12.01
N ASP A 296 -28.39 -40.56 -12.35
CA ASP A 296 -29.44 -41.30 -11.62
C ASP A 296 -28.95 -41.87 -10.29
N ASN A 297 -27.68 -42.29 -10.23
CA ASN A 297 -27.05 -42.87 -9.04
C ASN A 297 -25.76 -42.17 -8.60
N HIS A 298 -25.38 -41.07 -9.24
CA HIS A 298 -24.15 -40.33 -8.95
C HIS A 298 -24.33 -38.80 -8.99
N THR A 299 -23.37 -38.09 -8.41
CA THR A 299 -23.27 -36.62 -8.40
C THR A 299 -21.89 -36.19 -8.86
N LEU A 300 -21.82 -35.12 -9.65
CA LEU A 300 -20.60 -34.40 -10.00
C LEU A 300 -20.61 -33.01 -9.36
N ALA A 301 -19.48 -32.58 -8.81
CA ALA A 301 -19.23 -31.19 -8.41
C ALA A 301 -17.98 -30.64 -9.11
N LEU A 302 -18.06 -29.38 -9.54
CA LEU A 302 -16.94 -28.62 -10.11
C LEU A 302 -16.51 -27.55 -9.11
N LEU A 303 -15.23 -27.56 -8.74
CA LEU A 303 -14.62 -26.59 -7.83
C LEU A 303 -14.08 -25.37 -8.58
N SER A 304 -14.00 -24.23 -7.88
CA SER A 304 -13.53 -22.93 -8.42
C SER A 304 -12.10 -22.91 -9.01
N ASN A 305 -11.33 -24.01 -8.87
CA ASN A 305 -10.00 -24.22 -9.45
C ASN A 305 -10.02 -25.11 -10.72
N GLY A 306 -11.20 -25.52 -11.20
CA GLY A 306 -11.33 -26.42 -12.36
C GLY A 306 -11.19 -27.92 -12.07
N THR A 307 -11.17 -28.32 -10.79
CA THR A 307 -11.21 -29.74 -10.37
C THR A 307 -12.64 -30.27 -10.35
N VAL A 308 -12.86 -31.44 -10.94
CA VAL A 308 -14.12 -32.21 -10.83
C VAL A 308 -13.99 -33.27 -9.74
N VAL A 309 -15.03 -33.44 -8.93
CA VAL A 309 -15.18 -34.54 -7.95
C VAL A 309 -16.50 -35.25 -8.20
N ALA A 310 -16.49 -36.59 -8.15
CA ALA A 310 -17.66 -37.43 -8.37
C ALA A 310 -17.89 -38.39 -7.20
N TRP A 311 -19.15 -38.67 -6.86
CA TRP A 311 -19.55 -39.62 -5.82
C TRP A 311 -20.95 -40.21 -6.07
N GLY A 312 -21.36 -41.18 -5.25
CA GLY A 312 -22.44 -42.12 -5.59
C GLY A 312 -21.92 -43.31 -6.38
N ALA A 313 -22.82 -44.13 -6.94
CA ALA A 313 -22.54 -45.27 -7.82
C ALA A 313 -21.23 -46.03 -7.52
N ALA A 314 -21.05 -46.46 -6.26
CA ALA A 314 -19.75 -46.91 -5.76
C ALA A 314 -19.21 -48.13 -6.54
N GLY A 315 -18.12 -47.90 -7.30
CA GLY A 315 -17.48 -48.91 -8.16
C GLY A 315 -17.85 -48.82 -9.65
N SER A 316 -18.87 -48.05 -10.02
CA SER A 316 -19.20 -47.79 -11.42
C SER A 316 -18.18 -46.87 -12.11
N PRO A 317 -18.05 -46.92 -13.45
CA PRO A 317 -17.13 -46.05 -14.18
C PRO A 317 -17.55 -44.57 -14.14
N GLU A 318 -18.83 -44.25 -13.97
CA GLU A 318 -19.39 -42.88 -13.95
C GLU A 318 -18.79 -41.96 -12.88
N ILE A 319 -18.22 -42.51 -11.80
CA ILE A 319 -17.50 -41.74 -10.77
C ILE A 319 -15.97 -41.75 -10.93
N GLN A 320 -15.42 -42.47 -11.92
CA GLN A 320 -13.97 -42.58 -12.14
C GLN A 320 -13.45 -41.38 -12.96
N VAL A 321 -13.40 -40.20 -12.31
CA VAL A 321 -12.92 -38.95 -12.92
C VAL A 321 -11.53 -39.15 -13.55
N PRO A 322 -11.34 -38.88 -14.86
CA PRO A 322 -10.10 -39.17 -15.57
C PRO A 322 -8.86 -38.49 -14.95
N ALA A 323 -7.79 -39.27 -14.78
CA ALA A 323 -6.53 -38.78 -14.21
C ALA A 323 -5.94 -37.64 -15.06
N GLY A 324 -5.64 -36.52 -14.41
CA GLY A 324 -5.12 -35.30 -15.07
C GLY A 324 -6.19 -34.36 -15.64
N LEU A 325 -7.48 -34.66 -15.49
CA LEU A 325 -8.57 -33.75 -15.87
C LEU A 325 -8.43 -32.42 -15.08
N SER A 326 -8.33 -31.33 -15.83
CA SER A 326 -8.08 -29.98 -15.31
C SER A 326 -8.59 -28.92 -16.31
N ASN A 327 -8.68 -27.67 -15.87
CA ASN A 327 -9.23 -26.54 -16.63
C ASN A 327 -10.66 -26.80 -17.13
N VAL A 328 -11.48 -27.45 -16.29
CA VAL A 328 -12.89 -27.71 -16.56
C VAL A 328 -13.72 -26.46 -16.28
N VAL A 329 -14.60 -26.11 -17.22
CA VAL A 329 -15.45 -24.91 -17.23
C VAL A 329 -16.94 -25.20 -17.29
N SER A 330 -17.34 -26.47 -17.49
CA SER A 330 -18.70 -26.95 -17.24
C SER A 330 -18.70 -28.46 -16.98
N ILE A 331 -19.73 -28.96 -16.31
CA ILE A 331 -19.99 -30.39 -16.09
C ILE A 331 -21.44 -30.71 -16.44
N ALA A 332 -21.67 -31.88 -17.02
CA ALA A 332 -23.00 -32.43 -17.24
C ALA A 332 -23.02 -33.89 -16.80
N ALA A 333 -24.12 -34.30 -16.18
CA ALA A 333 -24.38 -35.68 -15.77
C ALA A 333 -25.79 -36.05 -16.21
N GLY A 334 -25.96 -37.31 -16.59
CA GLY A 334 -27.20 -37.94 -17.01
C GLY A 334 -27.24 -39.38 -16.51
N GLY A 335 -28.11 -40.24 -17.05
CA GLY A 335 -28.50 -41.53 -16.47
C GLY A 335 -27.36 -42.29 -15.79
N ALA A 336 -26.42 -42.78 -16.60
CA ALA A 336 -25.09 -43.24 -16.16
C ALA A 336 -23.94 -42.43 -16.81
N GLN A 337 -24.25 -41.33 -17.50
CA GLN A 337 -23.31 -40.57 -18.32
C GLN A 337 -22.67 -39.41 -17.56
N SER A 338 -21.35 -39.25 -17.66
CA SER A 338 -20.60 -38.14 -17.06
C SER A 338 -19.72 -37.41 -18.08
N TYR A 339 -19.86 -36.08 -18.15
CA TYR A 339 -19.13 -35.21 -19.08
C TYR A 339 -18.57 -33.96 -18.40
N ALA A 340 -17.40 -33.53 -18.85
CA ALA A 340 -16.74 -32.28 -18.50
C ALA A 340 -16.34 -31.50 -19.78
N LEU A 341 -16.67 -30.22 -19.83
CA LEU A 341 -16.20 -29.30 -20.87
C LEU A 341 -14.95 -28.56 -20.35
N LYS A 342 -13.87 -28.56 -21.12
CA LYS A 342 -12.64 -27.84 -20.81
C LYS A 342 -12.58 -26.47 -21.51
N ALA A 343 -11.82 -25.53 -20.94
CA ALA A 343 -11.64 -24.17 -21.48
C ALA A 343 -11.07 -24.09 -22.91
N ASP A 344 -10.48 -25.18 -23.42
CA ASP A 344 -10.04 -25.30 -24.82
C ASP A 344 -11.15 -25.79 -25.78
N GLY A 345 -12.40 -25.85 -25.33
CA GLY A 345 -13.55 -26.27 -26.13
C GLY A 345 -13.65 -27.78 -26.35
N LYS A 346 -12.88 -28.58 -25.61
CA LYS A 346 -12.90 -30.04 -25.68
C LYS A 346 -13.82 -30.65 -24.64
N VAL A 347 -14.66 -31.60 -25.07
CA VAL A 347 -15.46 -32.45 -24.19
C VAL A 347 -14.63 -33.66 -23.79
N VAL A 348 -14.61 -33.97 -22.49
CA VAL A 348 -14.09 -35.22 -21.93
C VAL A 348 -15.25 -35.90 -21.22
N GLY A 349 -15.54 -37.15 -21.58
CA GLY A 349 -16.55 -37.94 -20.88
C GLY A 349 -15.98 -39.27 -20.42
N TRP A 350 -16.65 -39.88 -19.45
CA TRP A 350 -16.33 -41.19 -18.91
C TRP A 350 -17.62 -41.96 -18.62
N ASN A 351 -17.55 -43.30 -18.72
CA ASN A 351 -18.72 -44.18 -18.87
C ASN A 351 -19.54 -43.98 -20.17
N THR A 352 -18.92 -43.40 -21.21
CA THR A 352 -19.61 -42.98 -22.45
C THR A 352 -19.47 -43.97 -23.59
N GLN A 353 -20.43 -43.93 -24.54
CA GLN A 353 -20.15 -44.33 -25.92
C GLN A 353 -19.15 -43.36 -26.57
N SER A 354 -18.65 -43.67 -27.78
CA SER A 354 -17.59 -42.88 -28.44
C SER A 354 -18.03 -41.44 -28.71
N ILE A 355 -17.39 -40.49 -28.03
CA ILE A 355 -17.50 -39.05 -28.32
C ILE A 355 -16.90 -38.80 -29.72
N PRO A 356 -17.55 -38.01 -30.60
CA PRO A 356 -17.00 -37.75 -31.93
C PRO A 356 -15.68 -36.97 -31.89
N ASP A 357 -14.64 -37.49 -32.55
CA ASP A 357 -13.29 -36.90 -32.61
C ASP A 357 -13.25 -35.51 -33.29
N ASP A 358 -14.29 -35.12 -34.03
CA ASP A 358 -14.40 -33.82 -34.70
C ASP A 358 -14.97 -32.69 -33.81
N LEU A 359 -15.46 -33.01 -32.60
CA LEU A 359 -16.00 -31.99 -31.69
C LEU A 359 -14.92 -31.00 -31.26
N SER A 360 -15.15 -29.74 -31.65
CA SER A 360 -14.28 -28.60 -31.37
C SER A 360 -15.12 -27.33 -31.18
N GLU A 361 -14.55 -26.35 -30.48
CA GLU A 361 -15.24 -25.10 -30.09
C GLU A 361 -16.58 -25.28 -29.36
N VAL A 362 -16.69 -26.34 -28.55
CA VAL A 362 -17.89 -26.56 -27.72
C VAL A 362 -17.95 -25.49 -26.62
N ILE A 363 -19.11 -24.84 -26.48
CA ILE A 363 -19.38 -23.78 -25.49
C ILE A 363 -20.39 -24.19 -24.41
N ALA A 364 -21.19 -25.24 -24.66
CA ALA A 364 -22.04 -25.87 -23.65
C ALA A 364 -22.22 -27.37 -23.94
N ILE A 365 -22.48 -28.15 -22.89
CA ILE A 365 -22.71 -29.59 -22.96
C ILE A 365 -24.00 -29.97 -22.23
N GLY A 366 -24.68 -31.02 -22.73
CA GLY A 366 -25.82 -31.67 -22.08
C GLY A 366 -25.65 -33.19 -22.09
N ALA A 367 -26.26 -33.86 -21.12
CA ALA A 367 -26.26 -35.30 -20.97
C ALA A 367 -27.70 -35.79 -20.81
N GLY A 368 -28.07 -36.89 -21.47
CA GLY A 368 -29.35 -37.57 -21.25
C GLY A 368 -29.16 -38.91 -20.56
N SER A 369 -30.10 -39.85 -20.75
CA SER A 369 -29.94 -41.24 -20.25
C SER A 369 -28.70 -41.89 -20.87
N ASP A 370 -28.69 -41.97 -22.20
CA ASP A 370 -27.74 -42.76 -23.00
C ASP A 370 -27.19 -41.97 -24.21
N HIS A 371 -27.30 -40.64 -24.15
CA HIS A 371 -26.85 -39.70 -25.18
C HIS A 371 -26.13 -38.48 -24.60
N GLY A 372 -25.32 -37.84 -25.44
CA GLY A 372 -24.66 -36.56 -25.15
C GLY A 372 -25.00 -35.51 -26.20
N LEU A 373 -24.92 -34.25 -25.79
CA LEU A 373 -25.23 -33.07 -26.60
C LEU A 373 -24.13 -32.01 -26.44
N ALA A 374 -23.73 -31.37 -27.53
CA ALA A 374 -22.80 -30.24 -27.54
C ALA A 374 -23.41 -29.07 -28.32
N LEU A 375 -23.23 -27.86 -27.79
CA LEU A 375 -23.46 -26.59 -28.47
C LEU A 375 -22.12 -26.04 -28.94
N ILE A 376 -21.99 -25.77 -30.24
CA ILE A 376 -20.78 -25.25 -30.88
C ILE A 376 -20.77 -23.71 -30.87
N SER A 377 -19.59 -23.08 -30.94
CA SER A 377 -19.41 -21.63 -30.91
C SER A 377 -20.18 -20.85 -32.01
N ASP A 378 -20.57 -21.51 -33.10
CA ASP A 378 -21.39 -20.96 -34.18
C ASP A 378 -22.91 -21.02 -33.92
N GLY A 379 -23.33 -21.61 -32.80
CA GLY A 379 -24.74 -21.78 -32.43
C GLY A 379 -25.42 -23.00 -33.05
N THR A 380 -24.67 -23.96 -33.61
CA THR A 380 -25.18 -25.27 -34.04
C THR A 380 -25.13 -26.31 -32.92
N LEU A 381 -25.95 -27.35 -33.03
CA LEU A 381 -26.03 -28.47 -32.09
C LEU A 381 -25.46 -29.75 -32.70
N ARG A 382 -24.78 -30.56 -31.88
CA ARG A 382 -24.28 -31.90 -32.24
C ARG A 382 -24.69 -32.89 -31.15
N GLY A 383 -25.35 -33.99 -31.52
CA GLY A 383 -25.70 -35.10 -30.62
C GLY A 383 -24.88 -36.37 -30.92
N TRP A 384 -24.77 -37.26 -29.94
CA TRP A 384 -24.17 -38.60 -30.07
C TRP A 384 -24.73 -39.58 -29.02
N GLY A 385 -24.56 -40.89 -29.25
CA GLY A 385 -25.09 -41.96 -28.39
C GLY A 385 -26.40 -42.54 -28.94
N GLY A 386 -27.36 -42.88 -28.08
CA GLY A 386 -28.71 -43.27 -28.49
C GLY A 386 -28.86 -44.75 -28.88
N ARG A 387 -28.44 -45.68 -28.01
CA ARG A 387 -28.88 -47.08 -28.06
C ARG A 387 -29.85 -47.36 -26.93
N LEU A 388 -30.89 -48.15 -27.21
CA LEU A 388 -31.94 -48.55 -26.28
C LEU A 388 -31.85 -50.05 -25.94
N ASP A 389 -30.76 -50.47 -25.29
CA ASP A 389 -30.69 -51.78 -24.63
C ASP A 389 -31.44 -51.80 -23.27
N THR A 390 -31.76 -50.62 -22.71
CA THR A 390 -32.30 -50.46 -21.34
C THR A 390 -33.82 -50.66 -21.19
N PHE A 391 -34.60 -50.74 -22.28
CA PHE A 391 -36.08 -50.74 -22.19
C PHE A 391 -36.74 -52.12 -22.02
N CYS A 392 -35.97 -53.21 -21.98
CA CYS A 392 -36.50 -54.58 -21.85
C CYS A 392 -37.07 -54.94 -20.46
N TYR A 393 -37.07 -54.01 -19.48
CA TYR A 393 -37.33 -54.32 -18.07
C TYR A 393 -38.76 -54.05 -17.56
N TYR A 394 -39.77 -54.22 -18.42
CA TYR A 394 -41.16 -54.44 -17.97
C TYR A 394 -41.78 -55.66 -18.66
N ASN A 395 -42.39 -56.54 -17.86
CA ASN A 395 -43.18 -57.73 -18.23
C ASN A 395 -42.50 -58.91 -18.95
N GLY A 396 -41.19 -58.87 -19.23
CA GLY A 396 -40.38 -60.09 -19.36
C GLY A 396 -40.66 -61.04 -20.54
N ILE A 397 -41.16 -60.52 -21.66
CA ILE A 397 -41.28 -61.25 -22.93
C ILE A 397 -40.30 -60.62 -23.92
N CYS A 398 -39.37 -61.41 -24.47
CA CYS A 398 -38.32 -60.95 -25.38
C CYS A 398 -38.56 -61.42 -26.82
N GLU A 399 -39.46 -60.74 -27.54
CA GLU A 399 -39.67 -60.94 -28.97
C GLU A 399 -39.61 -59.58 -29.70
N CYS A 400 -38.40 -59.07 -29.93
CA CYS A 400 -38.19 -57.96 -30.86
C CYS A 400 -36.84 -58.09 -31.59
N GLU A 401 -36.87 -58.78 -32.72
CA GLU A 401 -35.70 -59.13 -33.55
C GLU A 401 -35.07 -57.93 -34.31
N ARG A 402 -35.40 -56.68 -33.91
CA ARG A 402 -35.07 -55.44 -34.64
C ARG A 402 -34.81 -54.18 -33.79
N CYS A 403 -34.60 -54.29 -32.48
CA CYS A 403 -34.31 -53.09 -31.65
C CYS A 403 -32.92 -52.46 -31.89
N ASP A 404 -32.02 -53.14 -32.60
CA ASP A 404 -30.67 -52.65 -32.85
C ASP A 404 -30.67 -51.35 -33.69
N ASN A 405 -30.31 -50.24 -33.02
CA ASN A 405 -30.14 -48.88 -33.56
C ASN A 405 -31.43 -48.05 -33.79
N TYR A 406 -32.45 -48.17 -32.93
CA TYR A 406 -33.57 -47.20 -32.90
C TYR A 406 -33.27 -45.98 -32.01
N ASP A 407 -32.94 -44.83 -32.61
CA ASP A 407 -32.97 -43.51 -31.95
C ASP A 407 -34.38 -42.89 -32.16
N PRO A 408 -35.15 -42.57 -31.09
CA PRO A 408 -36.41 -41.83 -31.20
C PRO A 408 -36.25 -40.33 -31.53
N GLY A 409 -35.07 -39.90 -32.01
CA GLY A 409 -34.74 -38.53 -32.40
C GLY A 409 -34.04 -37.71 -31.31
N GLN A 410 -33.53 -38.36 -30.26
CA GLN A 410 -32.86 -37.72 -29.13
C GLN A 410 -31.48 -37.15 -29.52
N THR A 411 -30.78 -37.81 -30.45
CA THR A 411 -29.44 -37.41 -30.92
C THR A 411 -29.47 -36.58 -32.22
N SER A 412 -30.66 -36.44 -32.82
CA SER A 412 -30.89 -35.76 -34.10
C SER A 412 -31.49 -34.36 -33.89
N PRO A 413 -30.66 -33.32 -33.63
CA PRO A 413 -31.16 -31.97 -33.45
C PRO A 413 -31.77 -31.41 -34.75
N PRO A 414 -32.67 -30.42 -34.65
CA PRO A 414 -33.13 -29.64 -35.80
C PRO A 414 -31.94 -29.01 -36.53
N GLY A 415 -31.99 -28.96 -37.87
CA GLY A 415 -30.96 -28.34 -38.73
C GLY A 415 -30.89 -26.81 -38.65
N ASP A 416 -31.39 -26.22 -37.57
CA ASP A 416 -31.36 -24.79 -37.27
C ASP A 416 -30.04 -24.39 -36.58
N SER A 417 -29.75 -23.09 -36.57
CA SER A 417 -28.66 -22.48 -35.80
C SER A 417 -29.16 -21.33 -34.91
N GLY A 418 -28.24 -20.65 -34.21
CA GLY A 418 -28.56 -19.58 -33.27
C GLY A 418 -29.01 -20.09 -31.88
N TYR A 419 -28.68 -21.34 -31.56
CA TYR A 419 -28.85 -21.90 -30.22
C TYR A 419 -27.83 -21.32 -29.24
N ILE A 420 -28.21 -21.23 -27.97
CA ILE A 420 -27.47 -20.56 -26.88
C ILE A 420 -27.42 -21.37 -25.57
N SER A 421 -28.21 -22.43 -25.47
CA SER A 421 -28.20 -23.38 -24.35
C SER A 421 -28.82 -24.71 -24.80
N VAL A 422 -28.41 -25.81 -24.17
CA VAL A 422 -28.87 -27.18 -24.46
C VAL A 422 -28.94 -27.98 -23.17
N ALA A 423 -29.94 -28.86 -23.04
CA ALA A 423 -30.05 -29.82 -21.94
C ALA A 423 -30.64 -31.16 -22.44
N GLY A 424 -30.19 -32.27 -21.85
CA GLY A 424 -30.72 -33.61 -22.09
C GLY A 424 -31.53 -34.10 -20.89
N GLY A 425 -32.65 -34.76 -21.15
CA GLY A 425 -33.42 -35.54 -20.18
C GLY A 425 -33.25 -37.04 -20.42
N LEU A 426 -34.03 -37.85 -19.71
CA LEU A 426 -34.02 -39.31 -19.89
C LEU A 426 -34.54 -39.73 -21.27
N THR A 427 -35.60 -39.06 -21.74
CA THR A 427 -36.37 -39.42 -22.94
C THR A 427 -36.32 -38.38 -24.05
N HIS A 428 -35.76 -37.20 -23.80
CA HIS A 428 -35.80 -36.06 -24.71
C HIS A 428 -34.59 -35.13 -24.59
N SER A 429 -34.50 -34.18 -25.52
CA SER A 429 -33.50 -33.13 -25.61
C SER A 429 -34.18 -31.77 -25.83
N ILE A 430 -33.67 -30.72 -25.21
CA ILE A 430 -34.18 -29.34 -25.38
C ILE A 430 -33.05 -28.35 -25.64
N ALA A 431 -33.32 -27.34 -26.47
CA ALA A 431 -32.38 -26.26 -26.77
C ALA A 431 -33.07 -24.90 -26.89
N LEU A 432 -32.34 -23.84 -26.51
CA LEU A 432 -32.82 -22.45 -26.47
C LEU A 432 -32.15 -21.62 -27.56
N LYS A 433 -32.90 -20.82 -28.32
CA LYS A 433 -32.37 -19.84 -29.27
C LYS A 433 -32.25 -18.43 -28.67
N ALA A 434 -31.40 -17.57 -29.24
CA ALA A 434 -31.12 -16.22 -28.72
C ALA A 434 -32.35 -15.29 -28.66
N ASN A 435 -33.36 -15.51 -29.51
CA ASN A 435 -34.66 -14.83 -29.48
C ASN A 435 -35.56 -15.26 -28.30
N GLY A 436 -35.20 -16.31 -27.54
CA GLY A 436 -36.00 -16.87 -26.45
C GLY A 436 -37.06 -17.88 -26.87
N THR A 437 -37.00 -18.45 -28.08
CA THR A 437 -37.79 -19.65 -28.45
C THR A 437 -37.04 -20.92 -28.09
N VAL A 438 -37.75 -21.93 -27.59
CA VAL A 438 -37.21 -23.28 -27.32
C VAL A 438 -37.53 -24.23 -28.47
N THR A 439 -36.65 -25.20 -28.73
CA THR A 439 -36.95 -26.37 -29.56
C THR A 439 -36.70 -27.64 -28.74
N GLY A 440 -37.67 -28.56 -28.76
CA GLY A 440 -37.55 -29.90 -28.17
C GLY A 440 -37.44 -30.96 -29.26
N PHE A 441 -36.69 -32.02 -28.99
CA PHE A 441 -36.47 -33.15 -29.90
C PHE A 441 -36.25 -34.45 -29.13
N GLY A 442 -36.45 -35.60 -29.78
CA GLY A 442 -36.69 -36.87 -29.10
C GLY A 442 -38.13 -37.02 -28.59
N GLY A 443 -38.46 -38.20 -28.08
CA GLY A 443 -39.79 -38.52 -27.58
C GLY A 443 -39.92 -39.97 -27.08
N TYR A 444 -41.14 -40.33 -26.66
CA TYR A 444 -41.47 -41.64 -26.09
C TYR A 444 -42.28 -42.50 -27.08
N VAL A 445 -42.00 -43.81 -27.13
CA VAL A 445 -42.79 -44.79 -27.89
C VAL A 445 -43.72 -45.55 -26.95
N VAL A 446 -45.03 -45.28 -27.04
CA VAL A 446 -46.04 -46.05 -26.31
C VAL A 446 -46.44 -47.27 -27.16
N GLY A 447 -45.96 -48.45 -26.78
CA GLY A 447 -46.39 -49.71 -27.38
C GLY A 447 -47.83 -50.06 -26.97
N VAL A 448 -48.80 -49.82 -27.86
CA VAL A 448 -50.16 -50.37 -27.74
C VAL A 448 -50.24 -51.61 -28.63
N TRP A 449 -50.62 -52.75 -28.05
CA TRP A 449 -50.83 -53.99 -28.81
C TRP A 449 -52.06 -53.86 -29.72
N VAL A 450 -51.83 -53.88 -31.03
CA VAL A 450 -52.83 -54.09 -32.08
C VAL A 450 -52.17 -55.02 -33.10
N ASP A 451 -52.83 -56.14 -33.44
CA ASP A 451 -52.21 -57.26 -34.20
C ASP A 451 -52.07 -57.01 -35.71
N ASP A 452 -51.91 -55.75 -36.15
CA ASP A 452 -51.70 -55.40 -37.56
C ASP A 452 -50.63 -54.30 -37.71
N PHE A 453 -49.79 -54.44 -38.74
CA PHE A 453 -48.64 -53.56 -38.97
C PHE A 453 -49.07 -52.24 -39.63
N ASP A 454 -49.05 -51.12 -38.90
CA ASP A 454 -48.51 -49.84 -39.44
C ASP A 454 -48.34 -48.71 -38.40
N VAL A 455 -47.32 -47.87 -38.63
CA VAL A 455 -47.06 -46.53 -38.04
C VAL A 455 -47.19 -46.36 -36.51
N PHE A 456 -46.05 -46.37 -35.80
CA PHE A 456 -45.96 -45.85 -34.43
C PHE A 456 -45.95 -44.31 -34.40
N PRO A 457 -46.87 -43.63 -33.69
CA PRO A 457 -46.76 -42.20 -33.43
C PRO A 457 -45.71 -41.93 -32.33
N ILE A 458 -44.64 -41.21 -32.66
CA ILE A 458 -43.69 -40.70 -31.66
C ILE A 458 -44.38 -39.55 -30.90
N TYR A 459 -44.57 -39.73 -29.59
CA TYR A 459 -44.96 -38.61 -28.72
C TYR A 459 -43.72 -37.75 -28.46
N GLY A 460 -43.50 -36.75 -29.31
CA GLY A 460 -42.48 -35.73 -29.12
C GLY A 460 -42.82 -34.80 -27.95
N VAL A 461 -41.80 -34.11 -27.43
CA VAL A 461 -41.93 -33.17 -26.30
C VAL A 461 -43.06 -32.15 -26.54
N SER A 462 -44.11 -32.20 -25.72
CA SER A 462 -45.28 -31.34 -25.80
C SER A 462 -45.01 -29.94 -25.25
N LEU A 463 -44.14 -29.19 -25.92
CA LEU A 463 -43.92 -27.77 -25.67
C LEU A 463 -45.22 -26.97 -25.94
N PRO A 464 -45.56 -25.96 -25.12
CA PRO A 464 -46.70 -25.09 -25.39
C PRO A 464 -46.55 -24.31 -26.71
N GLU A 465 -47.61 -24.25 -27.49
CA GLU A 465 -47.69 -23.34 -28.63
C GLU A 465 -47.44 -21.89 -28.17
N GLY A 466 -46.52 -21.19 -28.84
CA GLY A 466 -46.18 -19.81 -28.53
C GLY A 466 -45.16 -19.61 -27.38
N LEU A 467 -44.57 -20.67 -26.81
CA LEU A 467 -43.53 -20.54 -25.77
C LEU A 467 -42.35 -19.69 -26.27
N SER A 468 -42.23 -18.49 -25.71
CA SER A 468 -41.31 -17.44 -26.15
C SER A 468 -40.91 -16.54 -24.97
N GLY A 469 -39.78 -15.82 -25.11
CA GLY A 469 -39.22 -15.02 -24.01
C GLY A 469 -38.46 -15.84 -22.96
N VAL A 470 -38.05 -17.07 -23.29
CA VAL A 470 -37.22 -17.92 -22.43
C VAL A 470 -35.79 -17.37 -22.34
N THR A 471 -35.22 -17.43 -21.15
CA THR A 471 -33.86 -16.97 -20.82
C THR A 471 -32.93 -18.12 -20.41
N GLU A 472 -33.48 -19.20 -19.84
CA GLU A 472 -32.71 -20.37 -19.42
C GLU A 472 -33.57 -21.64 -19.47
N ILE A 473 -32.93 -22.80 -19.59
CA ILE A 473 -33.57 -24.12 -19.71
C ILE A 473 -32.89 -25.14 -18.79
N ALA A 474 -33.64 -26.17 -18.38
CA ALA A 474 -33.12 -27.35 -17.69
C ALA A 474 -33.98 -28.57 -18.03
N ALA A 475 -33.35 -29.75 -18.12
CA ALA A 475 -34.06 -31.03 -18.18
C ALA A 475 -33.84 -31.80 -16.87
N LEU A 476 -34.89 -32.44 -16.37
CA LEU A 476 -35.03 -32.95 -15.00
C LEU A 476 -35.70 -34.34 -15.07
N GLY A 477 -34.93 -35.39 -15.34
CA GLY A 477 -35.47 -36.73 -15.54
C GLY A 477 -36.39 -36.80 -16.78
N ARG A 478 -37.70 -36.98 -16.57
CA ARG A 478 -38.76 -36.93 -17.60
C ARG A 478 -39.50 -35.57 -17.66
N ALA A 479 -38.89 -34.50 -17.18
CA ALA A 479 -39.46 -33.15 -17.18
C ALA A 479 -38.53 -32.10 -17.80
N SER A 480 -39.12 -31.06 -18.37
CA SER A 480 -38.44 -29.88 -18.92
C SER A 480 -38.85 -28.62 -18.14
N GLY A 481 -37.86 -27.87 -17.66
CA GLY A 481 -38.02 -26.61 -16.95
C GLY A 481 -37.53 -25.41 -17.76
N PHE A 482 -38.29 -24.32 -17.74
CA PHE A 482 -38.03 -23.10 -18.49
C PHE A 482 -38.08 -21.87 -17.59
N LEU A 483 -37.07 -21.01 -17.68
CA LEU A 483 -37.07 -19.68 -17.07
C LEU A 483 -37.54 -18.65 -18.11
N LEU A 484 -38.61 -17.93 -17.80
CA LEU A 484 -39.12 -16.78 -18.55
C LEU A 484 -38.71 -15.48 -17.85
N ASN A 485 -38.77 -14.35 -18.56
CA ASN A 485 -38.57 -13.01 -18.01
C ASN A 485 -39.48 -12.65 -16.81
N ASN A 486 -40.55 -13.42 -16.57
CA ASN A 486 -41.59 -13.18 -15.58
C ASN A 486 -41.90 -14.38 -14.66
N GLY A 487 -41.11 -15.47 -14.69
CA GLY A 487 -41.28 -16.63 -13.80
C GLY A 487 -40.67 -17.92 -14.35
N ILE A 488 -40.66 -18.98 -13.55
CA ILE A 488 -40.33 -20.35 -13.99
C ILE A 488 -41.63 -21.09 -14.35
N VAL A 489 -41.57 -21.92 -15.39
CA VAL A 489 -42.59 -22.91 -15.73
C VAL A 489 -41.93 -24.28 -15.91
N ILE A 490 -42.53 -25.33 -15.36
CA ILE A 490 -42.03 -26.71 -15.47
C ILE A 490 -43.13 -27.57 -16.10
N PHE A 491 -42.74 -28.40 -17.07
CA PHE A 491 -43.59 -29.36 -17.77
C PHE A 491 -43.04 -30.76 -17.54
N SER A 492 -43.90 -31.72 -17.22
CA SER A 492 -43.52 -33.13 -17.05
C SER A 492 -44.27 -34.00 -18.06
N GLU A 493 -43.58 -35.01 -18.58
CA GLU A 493 -44.23 -36.14 -19.25
C GLU A 493 -44.97 -36.95 -18.17
N VAL A 494 -46.27 -36.68 -17.98
CA VAL A 494 -47.13 -37.44 -17.07
C VAL A 494 -47.77 -38.61 -17.81
N ASP A 495 -47.74 -39.79 -17.21
CA ASP A 495 -48.48 -40.97 -17.71
C ASP A 495 -49.98 -40.66 -17.83
N ALA A 496 -50.43 -40.45 -19.07
CA ALA A 496 -51.83 -40.21 -19.41
C ALA A 496 -52.66 -41.50 -19.35
N GLY A 497 -52.76 -42.10 -18.17
CA GLY A 497 -53.85 -43.03 -17.87
C GLY A 497 -55.20 -42.36 -18.16
N PRO A 498 -56.20 -43.07 -18.72
CA PRO A 498 -57.34 -42.43 -19.41
C PRO A 498 -58.44 -41.85 -18.48
N ALA A 499 -58.06 -41.06 -17.47
CA ALA A 499 -58.95 -40.24 -16.65
C ALA A 499 -58.18 -39.13 -15.87
N GLY A 500 -58.00 -37.95 -16.47
CA GLY A 500 -57.44 -36.78 -15.77
C GLY A 500 -57.27 -35.56 -16.67
N GLY A 501 -57.89 -34.43 -16.31
CA GLY A 501 -57.80 -33.18 -17.08
C GLY A 501 -56.52 -32.38 -16.79
N LEU A 502 -56.04 -31.64 -17.79
CA LEU A 502 -54.89 -30.74 -17.65
C LEU A 502 -55.23 -29.52 -16.76
N SER A 503 -54.85 -29.59 -15.49
CA SER A 503 -54.95 -28.46 -14.57
C SER A 503 -53.85 -28.46 -13.51
N ASN A 504 -52.80 -27.67 -13.73
CA ASN A 504 -52.36 -26.60 -12.80
C ASN A 504 -51.04 -25.97 -13.28
N ILE A 505 -51.09 -24.69 -13.64
CA ILE A 505 -49.90 -23.87 -13.90
C ILE A 505 -49.47 -23.26 -12.58
N VAL A 506 -48.21 -23.42 -12.19
CA VAL A 506 -47.62 -22.79 -10.99
C VAL A 506 -46.40 -21.99 -11.41
N ALA A 507 -46.53 -20.66 -11.43
CA ALA A 507 -45.44 -19.74 -11.72
C ALA A 507 -44.81 -19.23 -10.41
N LEU A 508 -43.53 -19.51 -10.20
CA LEU A 508 -42.73 -18.99 -9.08
C LEU A 508 -41.32 -18.59 -9.58
N SER A 509 -40.62 -17.76 -8.81
CA SER A 509 -39.28 -17.26 -9.14
C SER A 509 -38.44 -17.05 -7.88
N PRO A 510 -37.10 -16.92 -7.98
CA PRO A 510 -36.19 -17.32 -9.06
C PRO A 510 -35.24 -18.43 -8.57
N PHE A 511 -35.35 -19.65 -9.08
CA PHE A 511 -34.68 -20.86 -8.54
C PHE A 511 -34.93 -21.14 -7.03
N ALA A 512 -35.93 -20.49 -6.44
CA ALA A 512 -36.36 -20.68 -5.06
C ALA A 512 -37.50 -21.71 -4.97
N ALA A 513 -37.16 -22.97 -4.67
CA ALA A 513 -38.12 -24.03 -4.34
C ALA A 513 -38.62 -23.92 -2.88
N ILE A 514 -39.09 -22.73 -2.47
CA ILE A 514 -39.73 -22.50 -1.17
C ILE A 514 -41.06 -21.78 -1.37
N THR A 515 -42.16 -22.53 -1.33
CA THR A 515 -43.49 -21.97 -1.11
C THR A 515 -43.66 -21.68 0.38
N THR A 516 -44.07 -20.45 0.72
CA THR A 516 -44.32 -20.04 2.12
C THR A 516 -45.60 -20.64 2.72
N THR A 517 -46.25 -21.61 2.04
CA THR A 517 -47.50 -22.27 2.46
C THR A 517 -47.50 -23.79 2.25
N GLY A 518 -46.49 -24.48 2.78
CA GLY A 518 -46.67 -25.77 3.48
C GLY A 518 -47.17 -27.01 2.73
N ASN A 519 -47.37 -27.00 1.41
CA ASN A 519 -47.71 -28.19 0.62
C ASN A 519 -46.89 -28.23 -0.67
N ALA A 520 -46.08 -29.28 -0.83
CA ALA A 520 -45.43 -29.61 -2.09
C ALA A 520 -46.22 -30.72 -2.80
N VAL A 521 -46.42 -30.59 -4.11
CA VAL A 521 -46.98 -31.68 -4.94
C VAL A 521 -45.81 -32.52 -5.42
N SER A 522 -45.76 -33.78 -4.98
CA SER A 522 -44.66 -34.72 -5.20
C SER A 522 -45.04 -35.83 -6.19
N TRP A 523 -44.16 -36.14 -7.15
CA TRP A 523 -44.22 -37.38 -7.94
C TRP A 523 -42.79 -37.86 -8.25
N GLY A 524 -42.37 -39.00 -7.67
CA GLY A 524 -40.98 -39.50 -7.71
C GLY A 524 -40.19 -39.19 -6.42
N PRO A 525 -39.28 -40.07 -5.95
CA PRO A 525 -38.89 -40.14 -4.53
C PRO A 525 -37.80 -39.15 -4.08
N ILE A 526 -37.76 -37.93 -4.63
CA ILE A 526 -37.05 -36.83 -3.97
C ILE A 526 -37.91 -36.39 -2.78
N GLY A 527 -37.42 -36.62 -1.56
CA GLY A 527 -38.08 -36.17 -0.32
C GLY A 527 -38.20 -34.64 -0.24
N PRO A 528 -38.97 -34.10 0.74
CA PRO A 528 -39.13 -32.67 0.89
C PRO A 528 -37.77 -31.98 1.06
N ALA A 529 -37.54 -30.92 0.27
CA ALA A 529 -36.28 -30.18 0.29
C ALA A 529 -36.03 -29.52 1.67
N PRO A 530 -34.77 -29.50 2.15
CA PRO A 530 -34.42 -28.75 3.36
C PRO A 530 -34.63 -27.24 3.15
N ALA A 531 -34.83 -26.50 4.24
CA ALA A 531 -34.98 -25.05 4.21
C ALA A 531 -33.63 -24.37 3.94
N LEU A 532 -33.32 -24.12 2.67
CA LEU A 532 -32.07 -23.51 2.21
C LEU A 532 -32.24 -22.01 1.89
N SER A 533 -31.16 -21.26 2.07
CA SER A 533 -30.99 -19.87 1.64
C SER A 533 -29.67 -19.73 0.87
N ASN A 534 -29.46 -18.59 0.20
CA ASN A 534 -28.23 -18.30 -0.58
C ASN A 534 -27.86 -19.40 -1.60
N ILE A 535 -28.85 -19.98 -2.26
CA ILE A 535 -28.64 -21.04 -3.26
C ILE A 535 -27.91 -20.46 -4.49
N VAL A 536 -26.81 -21.09 -4.88
CA VAL A 536 -25.96 -20.72 -6.03
C VAL A 536 -26.33 -21.52 -7.29
N GLN A 537 -26.68 -22.79 -7.12
CA GLN A 537 -27.14 -23.72 -8.18
C GLN A 537 -27.88 -24.91 -7.55
N ILE A 538 -28.82 -25.51 -8.29
CA ILE A 538 -29.46 -26.81 -8.01
C ILE A 538 -29.36 -27.70 -9.26
N ALA A 539 -29.24 -29.02 -9.07
CA ALA A 539 -29.48 -30.05 -10.08
C ALA A 539 -30.31 -31.22 -9.48
N SER A 540 -31.09 -31.95 -10.29
CA SER A 540 -31.91 -33.09 -9.81
C SER A 540 -32.23 -34.16 -10.86
N SER A 541 -32.12 -35.45 -10.48
CA SER A 541 -32.70 -36.63 -11.17
C SER A 541 -33.54 -37.46 -10.17
N TYR A 542 -33.05 -38.59 -9.65
CA TYR A 542 -33.68 -39.34 -8.55
C TYR A 542 -33.29 -38.81 -7.14
N HIS A 543 -32.29 -37.94 -7.09
CA HIS A 543 -31.91 -37.10 -5.95
C HIS A 543 -31.72 -35.67 -6.43
N ALA A 544 -31.65 -34.73 -5.48
CA ALA A 544 -31.37 -33.32 -5.73
C ALA A 544 -30.17 -32.84 -4.91
N VAL A 545 -29.40 -31.93 -5.50
CA VAL A 545 -28.16 -31.39 -4.93
C VAL A 545 -28.12 -29.88 -5.16
N ALA A 546 -27.83 -29.11 -4.10
CA ALA A 546 -27.72 -27.66 -4.11
C ALA A 546 -26.33 -27.21 -3.66
N ILE A 547 -25.81 -26.15 -4.29
CA ILE A 547 -24.71 -25.35 -3.74
C ILE A 547 -25.32 -24.19 -2.96
N VAL A 548 -24.90 -24.00 -1.71
CA VAL A 548 -25.27 -22.89 -0.83
C VAL A 548 -24.04 -22.00 -0.60
N GLU A 549 -24.17 -20.69 -0.76
CA GLU A 549 -23.14 -19.72 -0.37
C GLU A 549 -23.23 -19.40 1.13
N LEU A 550 -22.10 -19.62 1.82
CA LEU A 550 -21.95 -19.30 3.24
C LEU A 550 -21.28 -17.93 3.41
N PRO A 551 -21.60 -17.17 4.48
CA PRO A 551 -21.00 -15.87 4.73
C PRO A 551 -19.47 -15.92 4.70
N ALA A 552 -18.86 -14.95 4.01
CA ALA A 552 -17.41 -14.87 3.83
C ALA A 552 -16.70 -14.83 5.19
N ALA A 553 -15.88 -15.84 5.46
CA ALA A 553 -15.24 -15.99 6.76
C ALA A 553 -14.05 -15.02 6.90
N VAL A 554 -14.01 -14.34 8.05
CA VAL A 554 -13.12 -13.21 8.32
C VAL A 554 -11.85 -13.70 9.01
N LEU A 555 -10.68 -13.34 8.48
CA LEU A 555 -9.41 -13.48 9.20
C LEU A 555 -9.39 -12.48 10.35
N GLU A 556 -9.19 -12.95 11.59
CA GLU A 556 -9.17 -12.10 12.78
C GLU A 556 -7.87 -12.28 13.54
N ALA A 557 -7.08 -11.20 13.68
CA ALA A 557 -6.04 -11.13 14.71
C ALA A 557 -6.70 -10.66 16.01
N GLN A 558 -6.38 -11.30 17.14
CA GLN A 558 -6.98 -10.97 18.43
C GLN A 558 -6.12 -9.98 19.22
N PRO A 559 -6.68 -8.90 19.79
CA PRO A 559 -5.92 -8.00 20.66
C PRO A 559 -5.53 -8.70 21.95
N GLN A 560 -4.31 -8.46 22.42
CA GLN A 560 -3.73 -9.14 23.58
C GLN A 560 -3.14 -8.12 24.56
N THR A 561 -3.10 -8.48 25.85
CA THR A 561 -2.34 -7.75 26.87
C THR A 561 -1.43 -8.73 27.58
N VAL A 562 -0.12 -8.45 27.59
CA VAL A 562 0.91 -9.28 28.22
C VAL A 562 1.59 -8.49 29.32
N THR A 563 1.90 -9.14 30.44
CA THR A 563 2.63 -8.53 31.56
C THR A 563 3.91 -9.30 31.83
N GLY A 564 5.03 -8.60 31.96
CA GLY A 564 6.33 -9.19 32.30
C GLY A 564 7.17 -8.27 33.19
N ARG A 565 8.47 -8.56 33.30
CA ARG A 565 9.43 -7.83 34.15
C ARG A 565 10.51 -7.13 33.34
N GLU A 566 11.03 -6.06 33.92
CA GLU A 566 12.03 -5.14 33.37
C GLU A 566 13.27 -5.85 32.81
N ASP A 567 13.85 -6.78 33.58
CA ASP A 567 15.05 -7.54 33.20
C ASP A 567 14.74 -8.95 32.69
N THR A 568 13.62 -9.14 31.99
CA THR A 568 13.19 -10.48 31.53
C THR A 568 12.61 -10.45 30.12
N ASP A 569 13.00 -11.44 29.31
CA ASP A 569 12.44 -11.65 27.98
C ASP A 569 10.99 -12.13 28.07
N LEU A 570 10.06 -11.41 27.45
CA LEU A 570 8.66 -11.80 27.31
C LEU A 570 8.49 -12.65 26.05
N VAL A 571 8.21 -13.94 26.21
CA VAL A 571 7.72 -14.78 25.11
C VAL A 571 6.24 -14.48 24.89
N ILE A 572 5.89 -14.02 23.69
CA ILE A 572 4.52 -13.62 23.32
C ILE A 572 4.03 -14.52 22.19
N THR A 573 3.09 -15.42 22.48
CA THR A 573 2.32 -16.15 21.47
C THR A 573 1.27 -15.23 20.86
N LEU A 574 1.24 -15.08 19.54
CA LEU A 574 0.21 -14.31 18.84
C LEU A 574 -1.07 -15.13 18.64
N ASN A 575 -2.21 -14.51 18.90
CA ASN A 575 -3.53 -15.14 18.77
C ASN A 575 -4.32 -14.60 17.57
N GLY A 576 -5.06 -15.47 16.91
CA GLY A 576 -5.94 -15.14 15.80
C GLY A 576 -6.73 -16.38 15.34
N THR A 577 -7.67 -16.16 14.43
CA THR A 577 -8.49 -17.22 13.82
C THR A 577 -8.25 -17.27 12.31
N ASP A 578 -8.16 -18.49 11.81
CA ASP A 578 -8.16 -18.81 10.39
C ASP A 578 -9.29 -19.83 10.12
N PRO A 579 -10.31 -19.47 9.34
CA PRO A 579 -11.43 -20.35 9.01
C PRO A 579 -11.12 -21.33 7.86
N THR A 580 -9.95 -21.24 7.24
CA THR A 580 -9.51 -22.04 6.10
C THR A 580 -8.23 -22.85 6.43
N PRO A 581 -8.19 -23.67 7.51
CA PRO A 581 -6.97 -24.17 8.15
C PRO A 581 -6.20 -25.28 7.40
N ALA A 582 -6.16 -25.24 6.08
CA ALA A 582 -5.46 -26.20 5.22
C ALA A 582 -3.97 -25.85 4.99
N ASP A 583 -3.63 -24.56 5.03
CA ASP A 583 -2.25 -24.03 5.01
C ASP A 583 -1.78 -23.55 6.40
N GLY A 584 -2.70 -23.02 7.21
CA GLY A 584 -2.53 -22.80 8.64
C GLY A 584 -2.18 -21.36 9.03
N LEU A 585 -2.33 -21.05 10.32
CA LEU A 585 -2.19 -19.69 10.86
C LEU A 585 -0.79 -19.08 10.61
N ILE A 586 -0.73 -18.08 9.74
CA ILE A 586 0.48 -17.28 9.51
C ILE A 586 0.26 -15.86 10.05
N PHE A 587 1.23 -15.35 10.83
CA PHE A 587 1.16 -14.02 11.43
C PHE A 587 2.24 -13.07 10.89
N LYS A 588 1.90 -11.78 10.82
CA LYS A 588 2.79 -10.70 10.38
C LYS A 588 2.73 -9.53 11.34
N VAL A 589 3.86 -9.15 11.93
CA VAL A 589 4.02 -7.92 12.71
C VAL A 589 3.92 -6.74 11.73
N THR A 590 2.97 -5.84 11.94
CA THR A 590 2.67 -4.71 11.03
C THR A 590 3.28 -3.40 11.49
N THR A 591 3.41 -3.18 12.80
CA THR A 591 4.15 -2.07 13.40
C THR A 591 5.08 -2.57 14.51
N GLY A 592 6.25 -1.95 14.67
CA GLY A 592 7.23 -2.33 15.68
C GLY A 592 6.91 -1.79 17.08
N SER A 593 7.60 -2.32 18.09
CA SER A 593 7.62 -1.79 19.45
C SER A 593 8.35 -0.44 19.53
N PHE A 594 8.03 0.37 20.55
CA PHE A 594 8.58 1.73 20.69
C PHE A 594 9.59 1.87 21.83
N ASN A 595 9.39 1.17 22.95
CA ASN A 595 10.21 1.29 24.17
C ASN A 595 11.12 0.07 24.43
N GLY A 596 10.78 -1.09 23.84
CA GLY A 596 11.62 -2.30 23.82
C GLY A 596 11.86 -2.82 22.39
N ALA A 597 12.52 -3.97 22.28
CA ALA A 597 12.92 -4.58 21.02
C ALA A 597 12.26 -5.94 20.80
N LEU A 598 11.77 -6.18 19.58
CA LEU A 598 11.18 -7.45 19.15
C LEU A 598 12.20 -8.32 18.41
N TYR A 599 12.14 -9.63 18.65
CA TYR A 599 12.94 -10.67 18.02
C TYR A 599 12.04 -11.83 17.58
N GLN A 600 12.43 -12.54 16.53
CA GLN A 600 11.87 -13.87 16.25
C GLN A 600 12.15 -14.80 17.44
N PHE A 601 11.22 -15.70 17.76
CA PHE A 601 11.48 -16.77 18.72
C PHE A 601 12.39 -17.83 18.07
N ASN A 602 13.44 -18.26 18.78
CA ASN A 602 14.31 -19.37 18.35
C ASN A 602 14.59 -20.31 19.53
N SER A 603 13.78 -21.37 19.68
CA SER A 603 13.97 -22.43 20.68
C SER A 603 14.15 -21.95 22.13
N GLY A 604 13.48 -20.86 22.50
CA GLY A 604 13.57 -20.23 23.83
C GLY A 604 14.61 -19.11 23.95
N LEU A 605 15.37 -18.83 22.89
CA LEU A 605 16.36 -17.76 22.81
C LEU A 605 15.94 -16.70 21.77
N ARG A 606 16.52 -15.50 21.89
CA ARG A 606 16.35 -14.40 20.92
C ARG A 606 16.88 -14.83 19.55
N GLY A 607 16.01 -14.88 18.55
CA GLY A 607 16.36 -15.09 17.15
C GLY A 607 16.78 -13.80 16.45
N ALA A 608 16.49 -13.70 15.15
CA ALA A 608 16.76 -12.47 14.39
C ALA A 608 15.92 -11.28 14.90
N PRO A 609 16.48 -10.06 15.00
CA PRO A 609 15.73 -8.88 15.44
C PRO A 609 14.71 -8.43 14.39
N ILE A 610 13.50 -8.10 14.83
CA ILE A 610 12.42 -7.55 13.99
C ILE A 610 12.64 -6.03 13.88
N ALA A 611 13.72 -5.65 13.20
CA ALA A 611 14.21 -4.26 13.13
C ALA A 611 13.45 -3.37 12.12
N THR A 612 12.67 -3.98 11.22
CA THR A 612 11.87 -3.31 10.19
C THR A 612 10.52 -4.00 10.04
N THR A 613 9.43 -3.23 10.00
CA THR A 613 8.07 -3.75 9.78
C THR A 613 7.50 -3.28 8.43
N PRO A 614 6.65 -4.08 7.76
CA PRO A 614 6.03 -5.31 8.27
C PRO A 614 6.90 -6.56 8.09
N ALA A 615 6.88 -7.48 9.07
CA ALA A 615 7.71 -8.68 9.12
C ALA A 615 6.89 -9.94 9.45
N MET A 616 7.17 -11.05 8.77
CA MET A 616 6.53 -12.35 9.05
C MET A 616 7.06 -12.94 10.37
N VAL A 617 6.23 -13.63 11.14
CA VAL A 617 6.65 -14.44 12.29
C VAL A 617 7.06 -15.83 11.80
N THR A 618 8.21 -16.33 12.23
CA THR A 618 8.80 -17.58 11.70
C THR A 618 8.68 -18.80 12.62
N ASP A 619 8.13 -18.62 13.82
CA ASP A 619 7.91 -19.69 14.80
C ASP A 619 6.58 -20.41 14.52
N ALA A 620 6.61 -21.75 14.48
CA ALA A 620 5.43 -22.59 14.17
C ALA A 620 4.41 -22.67 15.33
N GLN A 621 4.70 -22.04 16.47
CA GLN A 621 3.74 -21.79 17.55
C GLN A 621 3.44 -20.28 17.69
N HIS A 622 3.75 -19.49 16.65
CA HIS A 622 3.41 -18.08 16.48
C HIS A 622 4.01 -17.15 17.53
N ARG A 623 5.16 -17.52 18.11
CA ARG A 623 5.82 -16.73 19.16
C ARG A 623 6.79 -15.68 18.60
N VAL A 624 6.79 -14.53 19.26
CA VAL A 624 7.87 -13.53 19.20
C VAL A 624 8.45 -13.35 20.60
N ILE A 625 9.68 -12.82 20.69
CA ILE A 625 10.28 -12.42 21.97
C ILE A 625 10.32 -10.88 22.01
N TYR A 626 9.74 -10.32 23.06
CA TYR A 626 9.88 -8.91 23.41
C TYR A 626 10.90 -8.76 24.53
N VAL A 627 11.88 -7.89 24.31
CA VAL A 627 12.89 -7.50 25.29
C VAL A 627 12.58 -6.06 25.71
N PRO A 628 12.27 -5.77 26.99
CA PRO A 628 12.12 -4.40 27.47
C PRO A 628 13.38 -3.57 27.21
N GLY A 629 13.22 -2.27 27.00
CA GLY A 629 14.37 -1.36 27.09
C GLY A 629 14.91 -1.36 28.51
N ALA A 630 16.24 -1.38 28.69
CA ALA A 630 16.87 -1.38 30.02
C ALA A 630 16.28 -0.29 30.92
N GLN A 631 15.99 -0.63 32.19
CA GLN A 631 15.30 0.25 33.15
C GLN A 631 13.87 0.64 32.69
N GLY A 632 13.17 -0.24 31.96
CA GLY A 632 11.87 -0.02 31.32
C GLY A 632 10.64 -0.65 31.98
N ASN A 633 9.97 0.10 32.86
CA ASN A 633 8.70 -0.27 33.48
C ASN A 633 7.51 0.64 33.09
N GLY A 634 6.27 0.12 33.20
CA GLY A 634 5.04 0.88 32.97
C GLY A 634 3.79 0.04 32.66
N THR A 635 2.61 0.66 32.80
CA THR A 635 1.29 0.05 32.56
C THR A 635 0.33 1.01 31.81
N PRO A 636 0.24 0.95 30.46
CA PRO A 636 1.07 0.17 29.56
C PRO A 636 2.49 0.75 29.45
N PHE A 637 3.48 -0.12 29.21
CA PHE A 637 4.85 0.29 28.89
C PHE A 637 5.06 0.44 27.39
N ASP A 638 4.55 -0.49 26.58
CA ASP A 638 4.79 -0.53 25.14
C ASP A 638 3.62 -1.20 24.39
N SER A 639 3.63 -1.15 23.06
CA SER A 639 2.72 -1.94 22.23
C SER A 639 3.24 -2.08 20.81
N PHE A 640 2.84 -3.16 20.14
CA PHE A 640 3.05 -3.37 18.71
C PHE A 640 1.76 -3.88 18.05
N GLN A 641 1.70 -3.91 16.71
CA GLN A 641 0.56 -4.45 15.98
C GLN A 641 0.94 -5.62 15.08
N PHE A 642 -0.03 -6.50 14.84
CA PHE A 642 0.13 -7.69 14.00
C PHE A 642 -1.19 -8.06 13.31
N ALA A 643 -1.11 -8.87 12.26
CA ALA A 643 -2.25 -9.37 11.51
C ALA A 643 -2.09 -10.87 11.17
N VAL A 644 -3.20 -11.57 10.96
CA VAL A 644 -3.24 -12.90 10.31
C VAL A 644 -3.10 -12.70 8.80
N VAL A 645 -2.42 -13.62 8.11
CA VAL A 645 -2.14 -13.58 6.67
C VAL A 645 -2.48 -14.92 6.03
N GLU A 646 -3.26 -14.88 4.95
CA GLU A 646 -3.67 -16.04 4.14
C GLU A 646 -3.33 -15.72 2.68
N GLY A 647 -2.19 -16.21 2.19
CA GLY A 647 -1.64 -15.83 0.87
C GLY A 647 -1.43 -14.31 0.71
N THR A 648 -2.28 -13.66 -0.09
CA THR A 648 -2.31 -12.20 -0.27
C THR A 648 -3.33 -11.47 0.61
N ARG A 649 -4.20 -12.19 1.32
CA ARG A 649 -5.24 -11.66 2.20
C ARG A 649 -4.66 -11.41 3.61
N MET A 650 -5.18 -10.41 4.32
CA MET A 650 -4.69 -10.01 5.65
C MET A 650 -5.87 -9.56 6.52
N SER A 651 -5.83 -9.87 7.81
CA SER A 651 -6.80 -9.38 8.79
C SER A 651 -6.68 -7.86 9.02
N ALA A 652 -7.67 -7.27 9.69
CA ALA A 652 -7.42 -6.01 10.40
C ALA A 652 -6.30 -6.20 11.44
N PRO A 653 -5.41 -5.22 11.66
CA PRO A 653 -4.28 -5.37 12.57
C PRO A 653 -4.68 -5.21 14.05
N ALA A 654 -4.49 -6.26 14.83
CA ALA A 654 -4.64 -6.24 16.28
C ALA A 654 -3.47 -5.55 16.97
N ARG A 655 -3.66 -5.15 18.24
CA ARG A 655 -2.60 -4.61 19.10
C ARG A 655 -2.24 -5.62 20.19
N VAL A 656 -0.94 -5.86 20.38
CA VAL A 656 -0.42 -6.40 21.64
C VAL A 656 -0.05 -5.23 22.53
N THR A 657 -0.67 -5.13 23.71
CA THR A 657 -0.34 -4.17 24.77
C THR A 657 0.62 -4.84 25.75
N ILE A 658 1.72 -4.18 26.07
CA ILE A 658 2.77 -4.73 26.94
C ILE A 658 2.85 -3.90 28.22
N ASN A 659 2.60 -4.56 29.34
CA ASN A 659 2.84 -4.05 30.68
C ASN A 659 4.17 -4.59 31.19
N ILE A 660 4.99 -3.75 31.80
CA ILE A 660 6.21 -4.20 32.48
C ILE A 660 6.16 -3.75 33.94
N THR A 661 6.17 -4.73 34.86
CA THR A 661 6.32 -4.46 36.28
C THR A 661 7.79 -4.19 36.59
N PRO A 662 8.09 -3.15 37.39
CA PRO A 662 9.48 -2.82 37.70
C PRO A 662 10.19 -3.93 38.46
N VAL A 663 11.51 -3.96 38.32
CA VAL A 663 12.44 -4.69 39.18
C VAL A 663 13.27 -3.64 39.91
N ASN A 664 13.67 -3.92 41.16
CA ASN A 664 14.39 -2.92 41.94
C ASN A 664 15.90 -2.94 41.63
N ASP A 665 16.41 -1.83 41.13
CA ASP A 665 17.82 -1.60 40.79
C ASP A 665 18.51 -0.64 41.79
N PRO A 666 19.85 -0.61 41.87
CA PRO A 666 20.55 0.30 42.78
C PRO A 666 20.37 1.77 42.35
N PRO A 667 19.94 2.67 43.26
CA PRO A 667 19.73 4.08 42.92
C PRO A 667 21.04 4.79 42.53
N ILE A 668 20.93 5.83 41.72
CA ILE A 668 22.06 6.64 41.25
C ILE A 668 22.36 7.76 42.26
N ALA A 669 23.64 7.95 42.58
CA ALA A 669 24.15 9.14 43.24
C ALA A 669 25.03 9.94 42.28
N GLY A 670 24.75 11.23 42.13
CA GLY A 670 25.34 12.08 41.09
C GLY A 670 24.39 12.22 39.90
N PHE A 671 24.93 12.61 38.74
CA PHE A 671 24.15 12.65 37.50
C PHE A 671 23.97 11.26 36.86
N GLY A 672 24.93 10.34 37.05
CA GLY A 672 24.86 8.94 36.60
C GLY A 672 25.57 8.69 35.26
N LEU A 673 24.91 8.93 34.12
CA LEU A 673 25.44 8.81 32.76
C LEU A 673 25.05 10.03 31.90
N SER A 674 25.79 10.30 30.82
CA SER A 674 25.48 11.34 29.84
C SER A 674 25.24 10.79 28.43
N LEU A 675 24.52 11.57 27.60
CA LEU A 675 24.38 11.33 26.16
C LEU A 675 25.68 11.76 25.45
N ALA A 676 26.46 10.78 25.01
CA ALA A 676 27.61 11.00 24.14
C ALA A 676 27.16 11.17 22.67
N VAL A 677 27.66 12.23 22.03
CA VAL A 677 27.41 12.56 20.63
C VAL A 677 28.75 12.78 19.91
N PRO A 678 29.35 11.75 19.30
CA PRO A 678 30.73 11.82 18.79
C PRO A 678 30.91 12.57 17.46
N GLY A 679 29.84 12.95 16.76
CA GLY A 679 29.92 13.66 15.47
C GLY A 679 29.19 13.02 14.28
N SER A 680 28.53 11.87 14.45
CA SER A 680 27.75 11.20 13.39
C SER A 680 26.56 10.41 13.96
N GLY A 681 25.83 11.04 14.88
CA GLY A 681 24.72 10.46 15.62
C GLY A 681 23.99 11.54 16.42
N SER A 682 22.77 11.27 16.86
CA SER A 682 21.91 12.21 17.58
C SER A 682 20.76 11.49 18.27
N ALA A 683 20.14 12.11 19.28
CA ALA A 683 18.88 11.66 19.86
C ALA A 683 17.72 12.48 19.27
N GLU A 684 16.87 11.85 18.44
CA GLU A 684 15.82 12.51 17.68
C GLU A 684 14.43 12.30 18.34
N LEU A 685 13.76 13.40 18.66
CA LEU A 685 12.36 13.46 19.10
C LEU A 685 11.42 13.43 17.90
N SER A 686 10.38 12.58 17.97
CA SER A 686 9.36 12.44 16.92
C SER A 686 8.48 13.68 16.73
N ARG A 687 8.39 14.54 17.74
CA ARG A 687 7.66 15.82 17.74
C ARG A 687 8.41 16.89 18.54
N PRO A 688 8.26 18.18 18.22
CA PRO A 688 8.87 19.24 19.02
C PRO A 688 8.33 19.27 20.46
N PRO A 689 9.15 19.64 21.45
CA PRO A 689 8.73 19.80 22.84
C PRO A 689 8.00 21.14 23.11
N PHE A 690 7.99 22.06 22.13
CA PHE A 690 7.37 23.38 22.24
C PHE A 690 6.04 23.45 21.47
N ALA A 691 5.06 24.18 22.00
CA ALA A 691 3.90 24.63 21.22
C ALA A 691 4.32 25.59 20.09
N SER A 692 3.62 25.57 18.96
CA SER A 692 3.88 26.48 17.83
C SER A 692 2.73 27.49 17.66
N PRO A 693 2.97 28.81 17.78
CA PRO A 693 4.22 29.44 18.24
C PRO A 693 4.37 29.39 19.78
N THR A 694 5.60 29.57 20.27
CA THR A 694 5.87 29.68 21.71
C THR A 694 6.26 31.10 22.11
N SER A 695 5.77 31.57 23.27
CA SER A 695 6.18 32.82 23.89
C SER A 695 7.40 32.58 24.79
N ASP A 696 7.21 32.46 26.10
CA ASP A 696 8.28 32.38 27.08
C ASP A 696 8.63 30.92 27.39
N PHE A 697 9.93 30.63 27.46
CA PHE A 697 10.45 29.29 27.71
C PHE A 697 11.87 29.34 28.28
N THR A 698 12.30 28.23 28.86
CA THR A 698 13.69 28.02 29.26
C THR A 698 14.19 26.66 28.76
N ILE A 699 15.41 26.60 28.23
CA ILE A 699 16.14 25.36 27.92
C ILE A 699 17.36 25.31 28.82
N GLU A 700 17.54 24.24 29.57
CA GLU A 700 18.71 24.00 30.43
C GLU A 700 19.36 22.67 30.05
N THR A 701 20.69 22.57 30.13
CA THR A 701 21.43 21.32 29.97
C THR A 701 22.87 21.49 30.44
N TRP A 702 23.48 20.41 30.91
CA TRP A 702 24.93 20.32 31.01
C TRP A 702 25.53 19.93 29.66
N VAL A 703 26.55 20.65 29.22
CA VAL A 703 27.24 20.42 27.94
C VAL A 703 28.75 20.36 28.10
N ARG A 704 29.38 19.43 27.38
CA ARG A 704 30.85 19.25 27.31
C ARG A 704 31.27 19.09 25.85
N ASN A 705 31.93 20.09 25.28
CA ASN A 705 32.44 20.02 23.90
C ASN A 705 33.71 19.17 23.83
N SER A 706 33.81 18.30 22.82
CA SER A 706 35.06 17.57 22.50
C SER A 706 35.95 18.32 21.51
N VAL A 707 35.41 19.30 20.78
CA VAL A 707 36.16 20.22 19.89
C VAL A 707 35.75 21.67 20.16
N LEU A 708 36.62 22.62 19.82
CA LEU A 708 36.33 24.05 19.75
C LEU A 708 37.20 24.64 18.63
N ASN A 709 36.72 25.71 18.00
CA ASN A 709 37.47 26.51 17.02
C ASN A 709 37.94 25.75 15.77
N ASP A 710 37.26 24.66 15.40
CA ASP A 710 37.59 23.81 14.25
C ASP A 710 37.02 24.30 12.92
N GLY A 711 36.44 25.52 12.88
CA GLY A 711 35.88 26.13 11.69
C GLY A 711 34.44 25.75 11.37
N TYR A 712 33.82 24.85 12.15
CA TYR A 712 32.48 24.31 11.88
C TYR A 712 31.43 24.70 12.93
N TYR A 713 30.16 24.66 12.52
CA TYR A 713 29.01 24.80 13.41
C TYR A 713 28.54 23.41 13.85
N HIS A 714 28.48 23.18 15.17
CA HIS A 714 28.07 21.90 15.75
C HIS A 714 26.78 22.08 16.56
N GLY A 715 25.67 21.58 16.02
CA GLY A 715 24.32 21.81 16.55
C GLY A 715 24.02 20.96 17.79
N MET A 716 23.93 21.60 18.95
CA MET A 716 23.72 20.95 20.24
C MET A 716 22.27 20.55 20.47
N LEU A 717 21.33 21.47 20.26
CA LEU A 717 19.89 21.26 20.40
C LEU A 717 19.16 22.06 19.32
N GLY A 718 18.10 21.51 18.72
CA GLY A 718 17.25 22.22 17.76
C GLY A 718 16.68 21.33 16.65
N ARG A 719 16.19 21.95 15.57
CA ARG A 719 15.84 21.25 14.32
C ARG A 719 15.88 22.21 13.14
N GLN A 720 16.53 21.79 12.04
CA GLN A 720 16.29 22.36 10.72
C GLN A 720 15.17 21.58 10.03
N GLY A 721 14.23 22.30 9.41
CA GLY A 721 13.12 21.73 8.65
C GLY A 721 13.31 21.81 7.14
N ALA A 722 12.31 21.35 6.39
CA ALA A 722 12.28 21.49 4.94
C ALA A 722 12.47 22.95 4.50
N GLY A 723 13.35 23.19 3.52
CA GLY A 723 13.76 24.54 3.09
C GLY A 723 15.09 25.03 3.69
N GLY A 724 15.70 24.26 4.61
CA GLY A 724 17.07 24.50 5.06
C GLY A 724 17.19 25.69 6.02
N THR A 725 18.18 26.55 5.82
CA THR A 725 18.61 27.54 6.83
C THR A 725 17.54 28.57 7.22
N THR A 726 16.52 28.77 6.37
CA THR A 726 15.37 29.68 6.54
C THR A 726 14.20 29.07 7.32
N ASN A 727 14.24 27.77 7.64
CA ASN A 727 13.19 27.06 8.37
C ASN A 727 13.79 26.24 9.52
N ARG A 728 13.75 26.77 10.74
CA ARG A 728 14.32 26.12 11.94
C ARG A 728 13.52 26.44 13.21
N SER A 729 13.50 25.47 14.12
CA SER A 729 13.13 25.68 15.53
C SER A 729 14.25 26.43 16.26
N PRO A 730 14.03 26.94 17.50
CA PRO A 730 15.09 27.45 18.36
C PRO A 730 16.27 26.47 18.40
N SER A 731 17.48 26.99 18.15
CA SER A 731 18.67 26.17 17.98
C SER A 731 19.88 26.75 18.69
N LEU A 732 20.66 25.86 19.32
CA LEU A 732 21.89 26.14 20.09
C LEU A 732 23.06 25.39 19.47
N TRP A 733 24.21 26.06 19.36
CA TRP A 733 25.36 25.55 18.62
C TRP A 733 26.69 25.93 19.28
N GLN A 734 27.67 25.02 19.24
CA GLN A 734 29.07 25.43 19.27
C GLN A 734 29.40 26.15 17.94
N GLY A 735 30.01 27.32 18.06
CA GLY A 735 30.47 28.12 16.93
C GLY A 735 31.83 27.68 16.35
N PRO A 736 32.16 28.18 15.14
CA PRO A 736 33.36 27.80 14.41
C PRO A 736 34.66 28.41 14.96
N ALA A 737 34.57 29.43 15.81
CA ALA A 737 35.71 30.19 16.34
C ALA A 737 35.40 30.83 17.70
N THR A 738 36.45 31.35 18.35
CA THR A 738 36.43 32.09 19.64
C THR A 738 35.71 31.40 20.80
N GLY A 739 35.49 30.08 20.75
CA GLY A 739 34.73 29.34 21.76
C GLY A 739 33.27 29.80 21.85
N ALA A 740 32.71 30.31 20.75
CA ALA A 740 31.41 30.96 20.78
C ALA A 740 30.25 29.96 20.98
N LEU A 741 29.26 30.35 21.79
CA LEU A 741 27.91 29.80 21.68
C LEU A 741 27.14 30.63 20.64
N HIS A 742 26.47 29.96 19.71
CA HIS A 742 25.50 30.59 18.81
C HIS A 742 24.08 30.14 19.16
N LEU A 743 23.16 31.10 19.13
CA LEU A 743 21.72 30.90 19.15
C LEU A 743 21.13 31.35 17.82
N ASP A 744 20.13 30.63 17.32
CA ASP A 744 19.39 31.03 16.12
C ASP A 744 17.92 30.59 16.18
N SER A 745 17.01 31.50 15.82
CA SER A 745 15.56 31.32 15.87
C SER A 745 14.82 32.19 14.84
N LEU A 746 13.53 31.92 14.64
CA LEU A 746 12.66 32.65 13.71
C LEU A 746 11.41 33.17 14.42
N SER A 747 10.95 34.37 14.06
CA SER A 747 9.60 34.81 14.41
C SER A 747 8.53 34.06 13.60
N THR A 748 7.27 34.17 14.01
CA THR A 748 6.11 33.73 13.22
C THR A 748 6.08 34.34 11.81
N ALA A 749 6.55 35.59 11.67
CA ALA A 749 6.70 36.28 10.39
C ALA A 749 8.02 35.96 9.64
N GLY A 750 8.73 34.89 10.01
CA GLY A 750 9.93 34.42 9.32
C GLY A 750 11.20 35.28 9.52
N ARG A 751 11.16 36.33 10.34
CA ARG A 751 12.35 37.14 10.66
C ARG A 751 13.31 36.35 11.55
N ARG A 752 14.56 36.22 11.12
CA ARG A 752 15.65 35.57 11.89
C ARG A 752 16.10 36.44 13.06
N PHE A 753 16.36 35.80 14.20
CA PHE A 753 16.98 36.37 15.39
C PHE A 753 18.12 35.44 15.81
N SER A 754 19.34 35.96 15.83
CA SER A 754 20.53 35.20 16.20
C SER A 754 21.39 36.00 17.18
N LEU A 755 22.04 35.28 18.10
CA LEU A 755 22.97 35.81 19.08
C LEU A 755 24.26 34.98 19.04
N VAL A 756 25.40 35.67 19.15
CA VAL A 756 26.74 35.06 19.20
C VAL A 756 27.41 35.50 20.49
N LEU A 757 27.92 34.54 21.26
CA LEU A 757 28.57 34.76 22.56
C LEU A 757 29.99 34.17 22.56
N PRO A 758 31.00 34.91 22.05
CA PRO A 758 32.42 34.53 22.14
C PRO A 758 32.85 34.25 23.58
N GLY A 759 33.77 33.29 23.76
CA GLY A 759 34.30 32.90 25.07
C GLY A 759 33.30 32.21 26.01
N PHE A 760 32.10 31.85 25.53
CA PHE A 760 31.14 31.07 26.32
C PHE A 760 31.74 29.70 26.67
N PHE A 761 32.37 29.04 25.70
CA PHE A 761 33.19 27.85 25.91
C PHE A 761 34.67 28.26 25.94
N GLN A 762 35.37 28.03 27.05
CA GLN A 762 36.77 28.43 27.19
C GLN A 762 37.76 27.34 26.74
N GLU A 763 37.38 26.07 26.89
CA GLU A 763 38.25 24.92 26.64
C GLU A 763 37.42 23.68 26.27
N THR A 764 38.05 22.72 25.59
CA THR A 764 37.46 21.41 25.31
C THR A 764 37.51 20.50 26.53
N GLY A 765 36.49 19.67 26.71
CA GLY A 765 36.48 18.62 27.74
C GLY A 765 36.02 19.06 29.14
N THR A 766 35.71 20.34 29.33
CA THR A 766 35.10 20.87 30.57
C THR A 766 33.57 20.94 30.43
N TRP A 767 32.87 20.52 31.48
CA TRP A 767 31.41 20.62 31.59
C TRP A 767 30.96 22.03 31.98
N ILE A 768 29.89 22.51 31.35
CA ILE A 768 29.25 23.80 31.61
C ILE A 768 27.74 23.59 31.71
N HIS A 769 27.10 24.15 32.74
CA HIS A 769 25.63 24.26 32.76
C HIS A 769 25.23 25.46 31.90
N LEU A 770 24.55 25.19 30.79
CA LEU A 770 24.00 26.18 29.87
C LEU A 770 22.51 26.32 30.17
N ALA A 771 22.04 27.55 30.36
CA ALA A 771 20.61 27.84 30.35
C ALA A 771 20.28 29.01 29.42
N LEU A 772 19.33 28.79 28.50
CA LEU A 772 18.72 29.79 27.63
C LEU A 772 17.33 30.12 28.16
N VAL A 773 17.08 31.39 28.45
CA VAL A 773 15.75 31.92 28.80
C VAL A 773 15.25 32.83 27.67
N LYS A 774 14.05 32.58 27.15
CA LYS A 774 13.25 33.56 26.39
C LYS A 774 12.25 34.19 27.36
N GLN A 775 12.33 35.50 27.55
CA GLN A 775 11.32 36.29 28.26
C GLN A 775 10.87 37.49 27.42
N GLY A 776 9.59 37.54 27.04
CA GLY A 776 8.95 38.65 26.32
C GLY A 776 9.62 38.94 24.96
N SER A 777 10.46 39.96 24.91
CA SER A 777 11.24 40.38 23.73
C SER A 777 12.75 40.23 23.90
N ALA A 778 13.20 39.45 24.88
CA ALA A 778 14.62 39.22 25.16
C ALA A 778 14.98 37.73 25.29
N TYR A 779 16.16 37.37 24.78
CA TYR A 779 16.89 36.17 25.16
C TYR A 779 17.92 36.53 26.24
N ARG A 780 18.10 35.64 27.21
CA ARG A 780 19.21 35.67 28.19
C ARG A 780 19.87 34.30 28.23
N VAL A 781 21.20 34.29 28.23
CA VAL A 781 22.00 33.06 28.30
C VAL A 781 22.83 33.10 29.58
N TYR A 782 22.71 32.04 30.36
CA TYR A 782 23.41 31.83 31.61
C TYR A 782 24.48 30.74 31.44
N ARG A 783 25.63 30.96 32.06
CA ARG A 783 26.73 30.00 32.16
C ARG A 783 26.97 29.68 33.63
N ASN A 784 26.90 28.41 34.00
CA ASN A 784 27.07 27.93 35.38
C ASN A 784 26.22 28.72 36.40
N GLY A 785 24.96 29.03 36.04
CA GLY A 785 24.03 29.75 36.92
C GLY A 785 24.33 31.24 37.13
N ARG A 786 25.05 31.90 36.20
CA ARG A 786 25.24 33.36 36.16
C ARG A 786 25.00 33.91 34.76
N LEU A 787 24.41 35.10 34.63
CA LEU A 787 24.17 35.72 33.32
C LEU A 787 25.47 35.96 32.55
N PHE A 788 25.56 35.43 31.32
CA PHE A 788 26.71 35.61 30.43
C PHE A 788 26.41 36.63 29.32
N GLY A 789 25.18 36.65 28.79
CA GLY A 789 24.80 37.59 27.74
C GLY A 789 23.29 37.64 27.48
N ALA A 790 22.86 38.65 26.74
CA ALA A 790 21.46 38.86 26.38
C ALA A 790 21.34 39.49 24.97
N ALA A 791 20.19 39.29 24.32
CA ALA A 791 19.88 39.86 23.01
C ALA A 791 18.37 40.06 22.80
N PRO A 792 17.93 40.84 21.81
CA PRO A 792 16.53 40.87 21.39
C PRO A 792 16.04 39.49 20.91
N ALA A 793 14.81 39.16 21.25
CA ALA A 793 14.08 37.95 20.83
C ALA A 793 12.77 38.32 20.12
N PRO A 794 12.24 37.45 19.24
CA PRO A 794 10.90 37.65 18.70
C PRO A 794 9.85 37.37 19.78
N ALA A 795 8.79 38.18 19.83
CA ALA A 795 7.72 38.07 20.82
C ALA A 795 7.10 36.67 20.84
N ALA A 796 6.83 36.11 19.66
CA ALA A 796 6.44 34.72 19.44
C ALA A 796 7.46 34.03 18.53
N VAL A 797 7.96 32.86 18.94
CA VAL A 797 8.96 32.08 18.21
C VAL A 797 8.27 30.97 17.42
N ARG A 798 8.66 30.81 16.15
CA ARG A 798 8.17 29.75 15.27
C ARG A 798 8.83 28.42 15.64
N ILE A 799 8.02 27.38 15.73
CA ILE A 799 8.48 25.99 15.91
C ILE A 799 8.14 25.20 14.64
N VAL A 800 9.09 24.39 14.18
CA VAL A 800 8.96 23.48 13.03
C VAL A 800 8.30 22.17 13.48
N PRO A 801 7.33 21.61 12.74
CA PRO A 801 6.63 20.38 13.13
C PRO A 801 7.48 19.12 12.97
N ASP A 802 8.54 19.17 12.14
CA ASP A 802 9.46 18.11 11.73
C ASP A 802 10.31 17.48 12.88
N GLY A 803 9.84 17.48 14.13
CA GLY A 803 10.55 16.93 15.29
C GLY A 803 11.52 17.90 15.96
N PHE A 804 12.38 17.36 16.82
CA PHE A 804 13.47 18.08 17.50
C PHE A 804 14.65 17.14 17.77
N SER A 805 15.85 17.65 17.95
CA SER A 805 17.05 16.82 18.12
C SER A 805 17.94 17.32 19.24
N PHE A 806 18.57 16.37 19.93
CA PHE A 806 19.72 16.58 20.80
C PHE A 806 20.95 15.97 20.13
N GLY A 807 21.99 16.76 19.95
CA GLY A 807 23.19 16.36 19.23
C GLY A 807 23.17 16.59 17.72
N ARG A 808 22.16 17.28 17.17
CA ARG A 808 22.13 17.74 15.77
C ARG A 808 21.23 18.96 15.60
N VAL A 809 21.49 19.79 14.58
CA VAL A 809 20.47 20.70 14.02
C VAL A 809 20.44 20.65 12.49
N ASP A 810 21.57 20.91 11.83
CA ASP A 810 21.86 20.39 10.48
C ASP A 810 23.09 19.47 10.56
N ASN A 811 24.24 20.03 10.95
CA ASN A 811 25.43 19.34 11.41
C ASN A 811 25.22 18.71 12.79
N TYR A 812 25.95 17.62 13.04
CA TYR A 812 26.00 16.91 14.33
C TYR A 812 26.82 17.66 15.38
N PHE A 813 26.52 17.43 16.65
CA PHE A 813 27.34 17.84 17.79
C PHE A 813 28.56 16.93 17.95
N ARG A 814 29.59 17.42 18.64
CA ARG A 814 30.83 16.72 18.98
C ARG A 814 31.14 16.93 20.46
N GLY A 815 30.55 16.10 21.31
CA GLY A 815 30.62 16.28 22.75
C GLY A 815 29.67 15.39 23.54
N HIS A 816 29.33 15.82 24.75
CA HIS A 816 28.34 15.19 25.60
C HIS A 816 27.28 16.21 26.02
N LEU A 817 26.05 15.73 26.17
CA LEU A 817 24.92 16.44 26.77
C LEU A 817 24.42 15.63 27.97
N ASP A 818 23.97 16.30 29.01
CA ASP A 818 23.39 15.68 30.20
C ASP A 818 22.27 16.57 30.75
N ASP A 819 21.33 15.96 31.48
CA ASP A 819 20.24 16.60 32.23
C ASP A 819 19.55 17.71 31.42
N ILE A 820 19.00 17.32 30.27
CA ILE A 820 18.34 18.24 29.33
C ILE A 820 16.94 18.55 29.86
N ARG A 821 16.61 19.84 30.01
CA ARG A 821 15.35 20.32 30.60
C ARG A 821 14.74 21.40 29.74
N ILE A 822 13.43 21.33 29.52
CA ILE A 822 12.69 22.34 28.76
C ILE A 822 11.45 22.76 29.56
N TRP A 823 11.28 24.07 29.74
CA TRP A 823 10.20 24.68 30.53
C TRP A 823 9.38 25.66 29.66
N GLN A 824 8.07 25.75 29.90
CA GLN A 824 7.16 26.72 29.27
C GLN A 824 7.13 28.09 29.98
N THR A 825 8.14 28.36 30.82
CA THR A 825 8.28 29.60 31.60
C THR A 825 9.68 30.18 31.46
N ALA A 826 9.79 31.50 31.64
CA ALA A 826 11.07 32.19 31.74
C ALA A 826 11.62 32.09 33.18
N ARG A 827 12.64 31.27 33.41
CA ARG A 827 13.25 31.08 34.74
C ARG A 827 14.19 32.22 35.11
N THR A 828 14.30 32.52 36.41
CA THR A 828 15.25 33.51 36.95
C THR A 828 16.64 32.90 37.18
N GLU A 829 17.66 33.76 37.31
CA GLU A 829 19.03 33.30 37.60
C GLU A 829 19.12 32.48 38.90
N THR A 830 18.35 32.85 39.92
CA THR A 830 18.33 32.16 41.21
C THR A 830 17.75 30.75 41.07
N GLU A 831 16.67 30.57 40.30
CA GLU A 831 16.08 29.25 40.04
C GLU A 831 17.02 28.37 39.21
N ILE A 832 17.60 28.90 38.13
CA ILE A 832 18.59 28.20 37.29
C ILE A 832 19.78 27.73 38.13
N ARG A 833 20.31 28.60 39.00
CA ARG A 833 21.45 28.27 39.88
C ARG A 833 21.09 27.30 41.01
N ALA A 834 19.87 27.36 41.54
CA ALA A 834 19.42 26.44 42.58
C ALA A 834 19.17 25.03 42.01
N ASP A 835 18.53 24.95 40.84
CA ASP A 835 18.03 23.69 40.30
C ASP A 835 18.99 22.95 39.36
N ALA A 836 20.12 23.56 38.93
CA ALA A 836 21.14 22.93 38.06
C ALA A 836 21.76 21.61 38.59
N TYR A 837 21.50 21.27 39.86
CA TYR A 837 21.90 20.02 40.52
C TYR A 837 20.73 19.30 41.20
N ARG A 838 19.49 19.78 41.03
CA ARG A 838 18.29 19.26 41.69
C ARG A 838 17.70 18.09 40.90
N PRO A 839 17.42 16.93 41.52
CA PRO A 839 16.61 15.88 40.90
C PRO A 839 15.23 16.41 40.48
N LEU A 840 14.81 16.13 39.25
CA LEU A 840 13.45 16.42 38.77
C LEU A 840 12.60 15.15 38.78
N THR A 841 11.36 15.27 39.22
CA THR A 841 10.37 14.19 39.22
C THR A 841 9.61 14.06 37.90
N GLY A 842 9.85 14.98 36.96
CA GLY A 842 9.09 15.12 35.72
C GLY A 842 7.74 15.82 35.90
N LYS A 843 7.28 15.99 37.14
CA LYS A 843 5.96 16.54 37.49
C LYS A 843 6.03 18.02 37.92
N GLU A 844 7.17 18.66 37.75
CA GLU A 844 7.37 20.07 38.11
C GLU A 844 6.48 21.00 37.26
N PRO A 845 5.86 22.04 37.86
CA PRO A 845 5.00 22.96 37.13
C PRO A 845 5.68 23.62 35.92
N ALA A 846 4.97 23.62 34.79
CA ALA A 846 5.43 24.14 33.49
C ALA A 846 6.66 23.45 32.87
N LEU A 847 7.09 22.29 33.37
CA LEU A 847 8.05 21.43 32.66
C LEU A 847 7.39 20.83 31.40
N LEU A 848 8.07 20.96 30.24
CA LEU A 848 7.64 20.41 28.94
C LEU A 848 8.35 19.11 28.58
N GLY A 849 9.50 18.85 29.20
CA GLY A 849 10.26 17.62 29.06
C GLY A 849 11.55 17.66 29.87
N ALA A 850 11.97 16.49 30.38
CA ALA A 850 13.27 16.33 31.06
C ALA A 850 13.88 14.98 30.71
N TRP A 851 15.13 14.99 30.25
CA TRP A 851 15.88 13.82 29.78
C TRP A 851 17.19 13.70 30.57
N SER A 852 17.22 12.79 31.54
CA SER A 852 18.31 12.63 32.52
C SER A 852 19.48 11.75 32.03
N CYS A 853 19.44 11.26 30.79
CA CYS A 853 20.55 10.55 30.11
C CYS A 853 21.08 9.28 30.79
N ASN A 854 20.27 8.66 31.66
CA ASN A 854 20.69 7.65 32.62
C ASN A 854 20.44 6.18 32.23
N GLU A 855 19.87 5.90 31.07
CA GLU A 855 19.21 4.62 30.74
C GLU A 855 20.11 3.37 30.64
N GLY A 856 21.40 3.46 31.00
CA GLY A 856 22.37 2.35 31.05
C GLY A 856 22.82 1.82 29.69
N GLY A 857 21.93 1.82 28.69
CA GLY A 857 22.17 1.29 27.35
C GLY A 857 20.96 1.44 26.43
N GLY A 858 20.94 0.67 25.34
CA GLY A 858 19.85 0.72 24.36
C GLY A 858 19.92 1.94 23.41
N LYS A 859 18.76 2.33 22.86
CA LYS A 859 18.63 3.39 21.84
C LYS A 859 17.44 4.34 22.07
N VAL A 860 16.95 4.44 23.31
CA VAL A 860 15.92 5.40 23.72
C VAL A 860 16.44 6.24 24.89
N LEU A 861 16.32 7.56 24.76
CA LEU A 861 16.53 8.57 25.81
C LEU A 861 15.15 9.07 26.25
N ARG A 862 14.85 8.95 27.53
CA ARG A 862 13.48 9.04 28.05
C ARG A 862 13.14 10.44 28.53
N ASP A 863 11.86 10.74 28.40
CA ASP A 863 11.25 11.94 28.96
C ASP A 863 10.55 11.55 30.27
N LEU A 864 11.03 12.12 31.37
CA LEU A 864 10.45 11.94 32.70
C LEU A 864 9.11 12.66 32.84
N SER A 865 8.81 13.64 31.98
CA SER A 865 7.56 14.40 32.05
C SER A 865 6.33 13.60 31.61
N PRO A 866 5.12 14.02 32.03
CA PRO A 866 3.85 13.48 31.53
C PRO A 866 3.69 13.53 30.00
N ALA A 867 4.49 14.33 29.28
CA ALA A 867 4.44 14.39 27.83
C ALA A 867 5.02 13.11 27.17
N ARG A 868 5.90 12.36 27.86
CA ARG A 868 6.55 11.14 27.36
C ARG A 868 7.16 11.30 25.96
N ASN A 869 7.76 12.46 25.66
CA ASN A 869 8.39 12.75 24.37
C ASN A 869 9.79 12.11 24.32
N HIS A 870 9.86 10.80 24.11
CA HIS A 870 11.13 10.05 24.12
C HIS A 870 11.93 10.28 22.83
N ALA A 871 13.26 10.38 22.96
CA ALA A 871 14.17 10.61 21.85
C ALA A 871 14.87 9.31 21.45
N ARG A 872 14.91 8.99 20.15
CA ARG A 872 15.59 7.80 19.64
C ARG A 872 17.04 8.11 19.29
N LEU A 873 17.98 7.38 19.87
CA LEU A 873 19.40 7.50 19.53
C LEU A 873 19.66 6.89 18.15
N ASN A 874 20.22 7.67 17.23
CA ASN A 874 20.58 7.27 15.88
C ASN A 874 22.09 7.41 15.65
N GLY A 875 22.63 6.65 14.71
CA GLY A 875 24.07 6.62 14.44
C GLY A 875 24.89 6.20 15.67
N ASN A 876 26.05 6.85 15.86
CA ASN A 876 26.97 6.56 16.97
C ASN A 876 26.65 7.30 18.29
N ALA A 877 25.44 7.84 18.46
CA ALA A 877 24.97 8.32 19.77
C ALA A 877 24.78 7.13 20.74
N ALA A 878 25.26 7.30 21.97
CA ALA A 878 25.24 6.29 23.03
C ALA A 878 25.32 6.95 24.41
N PHE A 879 25.14 6.18 25.48
CA PHE A 879 25.34 6.63 26.86
C PHE A 879 26.81 6.50 27.28
N SER A 880 27.25 7.31 28.25
CA SER A 880 28.64 7.37 28.71
C SER A 880 28.77 7.69 30.19
N SER A 881 29.76 7.08 30.86
CA SER A 881 30.09 7.32 32.27
C SER A 881 30.78 8.65 32.56
N LEU A 882 31.08 9.47 31.53
CA LEU A 882 31.48 10.85 31.73
C LEU A 882 30.26 11.69 32.14
N THR A 883 30.29 12.28 33.33
CA THR A 883 29.18 13.05 33.92
C THR A 883 29.61 14.45 34.40
N PRO A 884 28.67 15.39 34.55
CA PRO A 884 28.93 16.72 35.11
C PRO A 884 29.50 16.69 36.54
N PRO A 885 30.43 17.60 36.88
CA PRO A 885 31.10 17.60 38.16
C PRO A 885 30.19 18.16 39.26
N LEU A 886 30.12 17.46 40.40
CA LEU A 886 29.38 17.91 41.57
C LEU A 886 30.15 19.00 42.31
N THR A 887 30.15 20.23 41.79
CA THR A 887 30.98 21.35 42.28
C THR A 887 30.17 22.59 42.62
N TRP A 888 30.30 23.07 43.86
CA TRP A 888 29.72 24.33 44.31
C TRP A 888 30.79 25.33 44.73
N GLU A 889 30.49 26.61 44.57
CA GLU A 889 31.35 27.72 45.00
C GLU A 889 30.62 28.61 46.01
N THR A 890 31.32 29.09 47.03
CA THR A 890 30.80 30.06 48.00
C THR A 890 31.90 31.04 48.43
N PRO A 891 31.60 32.30 48.77
CA PRO A 891 32.55 33.18 49.44
C PRO A 891 32.92 32.65 50.83
N ARG A 892 34.15 32.93 51.29
CA ARG A 892 34.59 32.61 52.66
C ARG A 892 33.60 33.13 53.71
N GLY A 893 33.17 32.24 54.59
CA GLY A 893 32.28 32.57 55.70
C GLY A 893 30.81 32.71 55.30
N VAL A 894 30.47 32.49 54.03
CA VAL A 894 29.09 32.40 53.56
C VAL A 894 28.67 30.94 53.51
N THR A 895 27.66 30.59 54.30
CA THR A 895 27.01 29.28 54.26
C THR A 895 26.38 29.05 52.89
N LEU A 896 26.67 27.88 52.31
CA LEU A 896 26.16 27.42 51.03
C LEU A 896 24.97 26.46 51.28
N SER A 897 23.95 26.53 50.44
CA SER A 897 22.96 25.45 50.31
C SER A 897 22.91 24.96 48.87
N GLY A 898 22.62 23.67 48.68
CA GLY A 898 22.54 23.03 47.37
C GLY A 898 21.73 21.74 47.39
N TRP A 899 21.56 21.13 46.22
CA TRP A 899 20.95 19.81 46.05
C TRP A 899 22.01 18.79 45.70
N LEU A 900 21.85 17.56 46.18
CA LEU A 900 22.61 16.41 45.72
C LEU A 900 21.82 15.73 44.58
N PRO A 901 22.34 15.67 43.34
CA PRO A 901 21.67 14.96 42.27
C PRO A 901 21.68 13.44 42.56
N ALA A 902 20.59 12.81 42.18
CA ALA A 902 20.31 11.39 42.33
C ALA A 902 19.17 11.01 41.38
N ALA A 903 19.07 9.72 41.05
CA ALA A 903 17.99 9.18 40.24
C ALA A 903 17.63 7.75 40.68
N ASP A 904 16.43 7.32 40.30
CA ASP A 904 15.80 6.03 40.59
C ASP A 904 14.91 5.72 39.37
N PHE A 905 14.87 4.49 38.88
CA PHE A 905 14.16 4.18 37.63
C PHE A 905 12.73 3.66 37.88
N GLU A 906 12.50 3.10 39.07
CA GLU A 906 11.23 2.64 39.62
C GLU A 906 10.44 3.79 40.25
N GLY A 907 11.16 4.81 40.76
CA GLY A 907 10.62 5.98 41.44
C GLY A 907 10.46 5.82 42.96
N ASP A 908 11.25 4.94 43.58
CA ASP A 908 11.22 4.65 45.02
C ASP A 908 11.79 5.82 45.87
N GLN A 909 11.49 5.83 47.17
CA GLN A 909 11.73 7.01 48.02
C GLN A 909 13.19 7.15 48.50
N LEU A 910 14.00 7.83 47.69
CA LEU A 910 15.42 8.08 47.94
C LEU A 910 15.76 8.74 49.30
N ARG A 911 16.66 8.08 50.03
CA ARG A 911 17.28 8.50 51.31
C ARG A 911 18.77 8.77 51.10
N PHE A 912 19.23 9.96 51.43
CA PHE A 912 20.61 10.39 51.22
C PHE A 912 21.43 10.20 52.51
N ASN A 913 22.70 9.80 52.39
CA ASN A 913 23.61 9.59 53.52
C ASN A 913 25.01 10.15 53.21
N ILE A 914 25.59 10.93 54.12
CA ILE A 914 27.00 11.35 54.04
C ILE A 914 27.90 10.18 54.46
N VAL A 915 28.87 9.83 53.61
CA VAL A 915 29.82 8.71 53.86
C VAL A 915 31.15 9.24 54.40
N VAL A 916 31.67 10.33 53.82
CA VAL A 916 32.86 11.04 54.33
C VAL A 916 32.52 12.52 54.47
N ASN A 917 32.75 13.08 55.66
CA ASN A 917 32.51 14.49 55.97
C ASN A 917 33.64 15.41 55.44
N PRO A 918 33.36 16.71 55.21
CA PRO A 918 34.37 17.68 54.84
C PRO A 918 35.45 17.87 55.91
N LEU A 919 36.67 18.24 55.49
CA LEU A 919 37.81 18.47 56.38
C LEU A 919 37.94 19.93 56.83
N SER A 920 37.34 20.88 56.11
CA SER A 920 37.51 22.33 56.31
C SER A 920 36.19 23.10 56.52
N GLY A 921 35.11 22.40 56.84
CA GLY A 921 33.81 22.94 57.20
C GLY A 921 32.92 21.87 57.83
N THR A 922 31.60 22.04 57.76
CA THR A 922 30.60 21.03 58.13
C THR A 922 29.48 20.97 57.10
N VAL A 923 28.95 19.76 56.85
CA VAL A 923 27.73 19.54 56.06
C VAL A 923 26.61 19.13 56.99
N LEU A 924 25.46 19.79 56.86
CA LEU A 924 24.17 19.31 57.34
C LEU A 924 23.37 18.83 56.12
N LEU A 925 22.92 17.58 56.15
CA LEU A 925 22.08 16.98 55.13
C LEU A 925 20.62 16.99 55.59
N HIS A 926 19.71 17.38 54.70
CA HIS A 926 18.28 17.49 54.96
C HIS A 926 17.48 16.45 54.16
N ALA A 927 16.17 16.38 54.43
CA ALA A 927 15.26 15.52 53.67
C ALA A 927 15.25 15.90 52.17
N GLY A 928 15.06 14.90 51.30
CA GLY A 928 14.99 15.09 49.85
C GLY A 928 16.34 15.42 49.16
N GLY A 929 17.47 15.28 49.86
CA GLY A 929 18.80 15.46 49.26
C GLY A 929 19.28 16.91 49.17
N THR A 930 18.60 17.86 49.81
CA THR A 930 19.19 19.20 50.01
C THR A 930 20.27 19.15 51.10
N PHE A 931 21.32 19.94 50.96
CA PHE A 931 22.39 20.07 51.96
C PHE A 931 22.74 21.53 52.23
N THR A 932 23.31 21.77 53.40
CA THR A 932 23.87 23.06 53.82
C THR A 932 25.31 22.86 54.26
N TYR A 933 26.26 23.55 53.61
CA TYR A 933 27.68 23.56 53.97
C TYR A 933 28.07 24.88 54.63
N THR A 934 28.68 24.79 55.81
CA THR A 934 29.27 25.94 56.50
C THR A 934 30.80 25.82 56.48
N PRO A 935 31.52 26.72 55.78
CA PRO A 935 32.99 26.76 55.82
C PRO A 935 33.49 27.04 57.24
N ARG A 936 34.61 26.41 57.65
CA ARG A 936 35.30 26.76 58.91
C ARG A 936 35.74 28.22 58.89
N THR A 937 35.54 28.94 59.99
CA THR A 937 35.88 30.36 60.11
C THR A 937 37.30 30.67 59.64
N GLY A 938 37.42 31.50 58.62
CA GLY A 938 38.71 31.92 58.03
C GLY A 938 39.21 31.08 56.85
N PHE A 939 38.66 29.89 56.60
CA PHE A 939 39.06 28.99 55.51
C PHE A 939 38.79 29.58 54.12
N ALA A 940 39.69 29.28 53.18
CA ALA A 940 39.50 29.46 51.75
C ALA A 940 40.37 28.41 51.03
N GLY A 941 39.88 27.87 49.92
CA GLY A 941 40.46 26.71 49.24
C GLY A 941 39.40 25.66 48.86
N THR A 942 39.84 24.45 48.55
CA THR A 942 38.97 23.32 48.21
C THR A 942 38.70 22.43 49.42
N ASP A 943 37.45 22.02 49.59
CA ASP A 943 36.98 21.05 50.58
C ASP A 943 36.13 19.99 49.86
N THR A 944 36.00 18.79 50.42
CA THR A 944 35.34 17.66 49.73
C THR A 944 34.59 16.76 50.70
N PHE A 945 33.40 16.30 50.32
CA PHE A 945 32.64 15.28 51.05
C PHE A 945 32.09 14.23 50.08
N THR A 946 31.67 13.07 50.60
CA THR A 946 31.08 12.01 49.76
C THR A 946 29.72 11.56 50.30
N TYR A 947 28.86 11.09 49.41
CA TYR A 947 27.52 10.60 49.76
C TYR A 947 27.13 9.33 49.01
N ARG A 948 26.11 8.66 49.54
CA ARG A 948 25.34 7.60 48.89
C ARG A 948 23.85 7.89 49.02
N VAL A 949 23.06 7.16 48.23
CA VAL A 949 21.61 7.19 48.22
C VAL A 949 21.09 5.76 48.38
N ASN A 950 19.94 5.61 49.05
CA ASN A 950 19.24 4.34 49.29
C ASN A 950 17.75 4.54 49.03
N ASP A 951 17.20 3.74 48.13
CA ASP A 951 15.79 3.53 47.78
C ASP A 951 14.93 2.96 48.94
N GLY A 952 15.57 2.19 49.83
CA GLY A 952 14.95 1.40 50.88
C GLY A 952 15.39 -0.08 50.91
N ARG A 953 16.11 -0.56 49.87
CA ARG A 953 16.61 -1.95 49.72
C ARG A 953 18.10 -1.99 49.34
N LEU A 954 18.54 -1.21 48.36
CA LEU A 954 19.89 -1.18 47.79
C LEU A 954 20.61 0.16 48.03
N ASN A 955 21.93 0.18 47.88
CA ASN A 955 22.74 1.40 48.06
C ASN A 955 23.45 1.78 46.76
N SER A 956 23.45 3.07 46.45
CA SER A 956 24.16 3.63 45.32
C SER A 956 25.68 3.43 45.37
N ALA A 957 26.33 3.61 44.21
CA ALA A 957 27.74 3.98 44.16
C ALA A 957 28.02 5.26 44.96
N THR A 958 29.28 5.50 45.34
CA THR A 958 29.65 6.66 46.18
C THR A 958 29.97 7.87 45.30
N ALA A 959 29.18 8.94 45.42
CA ALA A 959 29.40 10.21 44.74
C ALA A 959 30.30 11.14 45.57
N THR A 960 31.14 11.94 44.90
CA THR A 960 32.06 12.90 45.54
C THR A 960 31.68 14.33 45.19
N VAL A 961 31.49 15.15 46.21
CA VAL A 961 31.18 16.58 46.12
C VAL A 961 32.44 17.41 46.36
N THR A 962 32.67 18.40 45.49
CA THR A 962 33.74 19.39 45.62
C THR A 962 33.18 20.76 45.99
N LEU A 963 33.79 21.41 46.96
CA LEU A 963 33.37 22.71 47.49
C LEU A 963 34.53 23.70 47.36
N ARG A 964 34.30 24.83 46.69
CA ARG A 964 35.31 25.88 46.47
C ARG A 964 34.97 27.10 47.29
N VAL A 965 35.72 27.32 48.37
CA VAL A 965 35.56 28.45 49.29
C VAL A 965 36.48 29.58 48.85
N THR A 966 35.89 30.62 48.26
CA THR A 966 36.61 31.70 47.57
C THR A 966 36.99 32.87 48.49
N GLY A 967 38.21 33.38 48.33
CA GLY A 967 38.75 34.52 49.09
C GLY A 967 40.20 34.32 49.52
N THR A 968 40.82 35.35 50.09
CA THR A 968 42.21 35.29 50.58
C THR A 968 42.27 34.76 52.01
N SER A 969 43.03 33.68 52.25
CA SER A 969 43.23 33.09 53.59
C SER A 969 43.66 34.13 54.63
N THR A 970 43.21 33.98 55.88
CA THR A 970 43.60 34.86 57.00
C THR A 970 45.11 34.82 57.28
N LEU A 971 45.81 33.74 56.88
CA LEU A 971 47.25 33.63 56.96
C LEU A 971 47.93 34.57 55.94
N ALA A 972 47.48 34.55 54.68
CA ALA A 972 47.97 35.47 53.64
C ALA A 972 47.67 36.94 53.98
N ALA A 973 46.48 37.22 54.53
CA ALA A 973 46.10 38.56 54.98
C ALA A 973 46.91 39.07 56.20
N ARG A 974 47.52 38.18 56.99
CA ARG A 974 48.49 38.55 58.04
C ARG A 974 49.87 38.82 57.45
N ILE A 975 50.36 37.95 56.56
CA ILE A 975 51.67 38.13 55.87
C ILE A 975 51.70 39.44 55.07
N ALA A 976 50.61 39.77 54.36
CA ALA A 976 50.47 41.01 53.60
C ALA A 976 50.38 42.29 54.45
N LYS A 977 50.29 42.19 55.78
CA LYS A 977 50.34 43.33 56.73
C LYS A 977 51.67 43.45 57.47
N THR A 978 52.64 42.55 57.23
CA THR A 978 53.96 42.56 57.88
C THR A 978 55.10 43.00 56.95
N SER A 979 54.79 43.53 55.77
CA SER A 979 55.77 44.03 54.77
C SER A 979 56.35 45.41 55.11
N ALA A 980 56.87 45.58 56.33
CA ALA A 980 57.75 46.68 56.70
C ALA A 980 59.22 46.19 56.66
N PRO A 981 60.17 46.92 56.03
CA PRO A 981 61.49 46.37 55.72
C PRO A 981 62.47 46.48 56.91
N THR A 982 62.46 45.52 57.84
CA THR A 982 63.46 45.43 58.93
C THR A 982 64.00 44.03 59.16
N THR A 983 65.25 43.83 58.71
CA THR A 983 66.30 42.94 59.26
C THR A 983 65.91 41.75 60.16
N SER A 984 66.13 40.53 59.64
CA SER A 984 66.48 39.29 60.36
C SER A 984 65.62 38.85 61.55
N LEU A 985 64.67 37.93 61.32
CA LEU A 985 64.00 37.17 62.38
C LEU A 985 64.88 36.00 62.86
N ARG A 986 65.34 36.01 64.10
CA ARG A 986 66.01 34.85 64.73
C ARG A 986 64.97 33.86 65.27
N ALA A 987 64.80 32.72 64.62
CA ALA A 987 64.03 31.60 65.17
C ALA A 987 64.89 30.80 66.16
N SER A 988 64.52 30.82 67.44
CA SER A 988 65.19 30.04 68.49
C SER A 988 64.61 28.62 68.59
N VAL A 989 65.27 27.64 67.99
CA VAL A 989 64.88 26.22 68.09
C VAL A 989 65.16 25.70 69.50
N LYS A 990 64.10 25.43 70.26
CA LYS A 990 64.20 24.75 71.57
C LYS A 990 64.32 23.25 71.33
N ALA A 991 65.54 22.72 71.40
CA ALA A 991 65.80 21.29 71.27
C ALA A 991 65.06 20.49 72.36
N ALA A 992 64.31 19.47 71.95
CA ALA A 992 63.65 18.55 72.86
C ALA A 992 64.67 17.50 73.36
N THR A 993 64.74 17.31 74.68
CA THR A 993 65.45 16.19 75.30
C THR A 993 64.47 15.05 75.54
N SER A 994 64.78 13.85 75.05
CA SER A 994 64.12 12.62 75.45
C SER A 994 64.95 11.87 76.49
N THR A 995 64.25 11.30 77.47
CA THR A 995 64.76 10.27 78.38
C THR A 995 64.17 8.92 77.97
N ASN A 996 64.99 7.87 78.00
CA ASN A 996 64.49 6.51 77.85
C ASN A 996 63.91 5.96 79.18
N ALA A 997 63.28 4.79 79.14
CA ALA A 997 62.69 4.12 80.31
C ALA A 997 63.69 3.72 81.42
N SER A 998 64.99 4.01 81.25
CA SER A 998 66.05 3.79 82.24
C SER A 998 66.65 5.12 82.75
N GLY A 999 66.04 6.26 82.44
CA GLY A 999 66.42 7.58 82.97
C GLY A 999 67.57 8.30 82.24
N ASN A 1000 68.18 7.71 81.22
CA ASN A 1000 69.28 8.33 80.49
C ASN A 1000 68.78 9.37 79.47
N THR A 1001 69.37 10.57 79.52
CA THR A 1001 69.04 11.71 78.63
C THR A 1001 69.89 11.67 77.37
N VAL A 1002 69.26 11.66 76.18
CA VAL A 1002 69.97 11.77 74.90
C VAL A 1002 69.90 13.21 74.38
N ARG A 1003 71.03 13.75 73.90
CA ARG A 1003 71.11 15.07 73.25
C ARG A 1003 71.53 14.91 71.78
N PRO A 1004 70.66 15.17 70.79
CA PRO A 1004 71.08 15.21 69.39
C PRO A 1004 71.97 16.44 69.14
N ARG A 1005 73.12 16.23 68.47
CA ARG A 1005 74.05 17.29 68.07
C ARG A 1005 73.79 17.67 66.61
N LEU A 1006 73.15 18.81 66.37
CA LEU A 1006 72.98 19.36 65.02
C LEU A 1006 74.32 19.86 64.46
N PRO A 1007 74.69 19.53 63.21
CA PRO A 1007 75.79 20.18 62.50
C PRO A 1007 75.50 21.66 62.24
N SER A 1008 76.55 22.49 62.23
CA SER A 1008 76.45 23.92 61.94
C SER A 1008 76.52 24.18 60.43
N GLY A 1009 75.36 24.38 59.80
CA GLY A 1009 75.24 24.82 58.41
C GLY A 1009 74.46 26.14 58.32
N THR A 1010 75.01 27.14 57.62
CA THR A 1010 74.39 28.46 57.45
C THR A 1010 73.68 28.55 56.11
N LEU A 1011 72.35 28.49 56.10
CA LEU A 1011 71.56 28.77 54.90
C LEU A 1011 71.55 30.28 54.61
N ARG A 1012 72.15 30.67 53.48
CA ARG A 1012 71.83 31.93 52.80
C ARG A 1012 70.55 31.76 51.98
N ALA A 1013 69.76 32.82 51.86
CA ALA A 1013 68.66 32.90 50.90
C ALA A 1013 68.98 33.98 49.88
N GLU A 1014 68.98 33.63 48.59
CA GLU A 1014 69.03 34.58 47.48
C GLU A 1014 67.63 35.19 47.26
N PRO A 1015 67.52 36.49 46.93
CA PRO A 1015 66.24 37.19 46.85
C PRO A 1015 65.56 37.03 45.47
N GLY A 1016 64.84 35.93 45.23
CA GLY A 1016 64.06 35.80 43.99
C GLY A 1016 63.36 34.46 43.73
N ALA A 1017 62.31 34.13 44.49
CA ALA A 1017 61.48 32.94 44.22
C ALA A 1017 60.00 33.13 44.64
N PHE A 1018 59.23 33.87 43.84
CA PHE A 1018 57.76 33.92 43.93
C PHE A 1018 57.16 33.23 42.69
N ALA A 1019 56.95 31.90 42.75
CA ALA A 1019 56.28 31.15 41.70
C ALA A 1019 55.58 29.88 42.23
N VAL A 1020 54.28 29.79 41.91
CA VAL A 1020 53.47 28.62 41.49
C VAL A 1020 53.90 27.20 41.94
N GLU A 1021 52.96 26.47 42.54
CA GLU A 1021 53.06 25.03 42.85
C GLU A 1021 53.23 24.18 41.56
N PRO A 1022 54.22 23.27 41.47
CA PRO A 1022 54.37 22.39 40.32
C PRO A 1022 53.39 21.20 40.37
N ALA A 1023 52.76 20.88 39.24
CA ALA A 1023 51.66 19.91 39.14
C ALA A 1023 52.03 18.41 39.28
N ASN A 1024 53.22 18.08 39.79
CA ASN A 1024 53.82 16.75 39.67
C ASN A 1024 53.77 15.92 40.97
N ALA A 1025 52.72 16.08 41.79
CA ALA A 1025 52.53 15.28 43.00
C ALA A 1025 51.98 13.87 42.67
N ILE A 1026 52.87 12.87 42.64
CA ILE A 1026 52.49 11.46 42.45
C ILE A 1026 51.54 11.02 43.59
N ARG A 1027 50.35 10.51 43.23
CA ARG A 1027 49.38 9.94 44.17
C ARG A 1027 49.43 8.42 44.10
N VAL A 1028 49.90 7.77 45.16
CA VAL A 1028 49.68 6.34 45.37
C VAL A 1028 48.40 6.17 46.18
N ALA A 1029 47.43 5.43 45.65
CA ALA A 1029 46.17 5.11 46.31
C ALA A 1029 46.06 3.60 46.50
N PHE A 1030 45.76 3.18 47.73
CA PHE A 1030 45.49 1.78 48.06
C PHE A 1030 43.97 1.62 48.25
N SER A 1031 43.35 0.70 47.51
CA SER A 1031 41.94 0.34 47.65
C SER A 1031 41.81 -1.10 48.14
N LEU A 1032 41.20 -1.28 49.31
CA LEU A 1032 40.79 -2.59 49.82
C LEU A 1032 39.31 -2.81 49.48
N THR A 1033 39.03 -3.78 48.62
CA THR A 1033 37.69 -4.36 48.46
C THR A 1033 37.64 -5.68 49.20
N ALA A 1034 36.62 -5.84 50.05
CA ALA A 1034 36.35 -7.09 50.76
C ALA A 1034 34.92 -7.54 50.42
N ASP A 1035 34.81 -8.64 49.69
CA ASP A 1035 33.56 -9.39 49.59
C ASP A 1035 33.38 -10.24 50.85
N ALA A 1036 32.12 -10.38 51.30
CA ALA A 1036 31.83 -10.77 52.67
C ALA A 1036 31.73 -12.30 52.87
N LEU A 1037 32.29 -12.78 53.98
CA LEU A 1037 31.71 -13.90 54.73
C LEU A 1037 31.99 -13.74 56.24
N GLU A 1038 31.03 -14.16 57.06
CA GLU A 1038 31.03 -13.96 58.51
C GLU A 1038 31.59 -15.20 59.24
N ALA A 1039 32.73 -15.06 59.93
CA ALA A 1039 33.33 -16.15 60.73
C ALA A 1039 34.23 -15.63 61.88
N GLN A 1040 34.12 -16.25 63.06
CA GLN A 1040 34.96 -15.95 64.22
C GLN A 1040 36.34 -16.65 64.12
N ILE A 1041 37.42 -15.91 63.82
CA ILE A 1041 38.79 -16.48 63.85
C ILE A 1041 39.80 -15.53 64.52
N THR A 1042 40.74 -16.13 65.27
CA THR A 1042 41.83 -15.49 66.03
C THR A 1042 42.79 -14.71 65.13
N THR A 1043 43.28 -13.56 65.61
CA THR A 1043 44.17 -12.68 64.85
C THR A 1043 45.62 -13.17 64.77
N SER A 1044 46.23 -13.00 63.61
CA SER A 1044 47.69 -12.95 63.44
C SER A 1044 48.04 -11.93 62.36
N THR A 1045 49.09 -11.14 62.60
CA THR A 1045 49.42 -9.97 61.77
C THR A 1045 50.66 -10.24 60.91
N ARG A 1046 50.61 -9.89 59.62
CA ARG A 1046 51.80 -9.76 58.76
C ARG A 1046 51.96 -8.33 58.24
N THR A 1047 53.19 -8.01 57.85
CA THR A 1047 53.61 -6.69 57.35
C THR A 1047 54.44 -6.87 56.09
N TYR A 1048 54.21 -6.03 55.09
CA TYR A 1048 54.93 -6.04 53.81
C TYR A 1048 55.62 -4.69 53.59
N GLN A 1049 56.73 -4.67 52.85
CA GLN A 1049 57.47 -3.46 52.49
C GLN A 1049 57.63 -3.35 50.97
N LEU A 1050 57.14 -2.25 50.41
CA LEU A 1050 57.42 -1.85 49.03
C LEU A 1050 58.72 -1.04 48.98
N ARG A 1051 59.54 -1.25 47.94
CA ARG A 1051 60.75 -0.49 47.67
C ARG A 1051 60.77 -0.04 46.21
N SER A 1052 61.46 1.07 45.94
CA SER A 1052 61.66 1.61 44.60
C SER A 1052 63.09 2.12 44.42
N GLU A 1053 63.73 1.78 43.30
CA GLU A 1053 65.10 2.21 42.96
C GLU A 1053 65.07 3.20 41.77
N LYS A 1054 65.71 4.37 41.93
CA LYS A 1054 65.89 5.35 40.84
C LYS A 1054 67.02 4.87 39.91
N LEU A 1055 66.73 4.72 38.63
CA LEU A 1055 67.76 4.60 37.59
C LEU A 1055 68.53 5.94 37.47
N ALA A 1056 69.84 5.85 37.30
CA ALA A 1056 70.69 7.03 37.10
C ALA A 1056 70.33 7.79 35.80
N ASP A 1057 70.87 9.00 35.67
CA ASP A 1057 70.80 9.87 34.49
C ASP A 1057 69.49 10.66 34.27
N ALA A 1058 68.97 11.27 35.35
CA ALA A 1058 68.10 12.46 35.25
C ALA A 1058 68.24 13.41 36.46
N ALA A 1059 68.78 14.61 36.20
CA ALA A 1059 68.78 15.86 36.98
C ALA A 1059 69.26 15.87 38.45
N GLU A 1060 69.91 16.99 38.82
CA GLU A 1060 70.38 17.29 40.18
C GLU A 1060 69.26 17.85 41.08
N ASP A 1061 68.63 16.99 41.86
CA ASP A 1061 68.20 17.31 43.22
C ASP A 1061 68.27 16.05 44.10
N GLY A 1062 68.61 16.22 45.38
CA GLY A 1062 68.92 15.13 46.32
C GLY A 1062 67.71 14.41 46.91
N SER A 1063 66.54 14.51 46.28
CA SER A 1063 65.24 14.09 46.82
C SER A 1063 64.96 12.59 46.62
N VAL A 1064 65.40 11.76 47.59
CA VAL A 1064 64.98 10.35 47.69
C VAL A 1064 63.51 10.28 48.12
N LEU A 1065 62.63 9.80 47.24
CA LEU A 1065 61.22 9.58 47.55
C LEU A 1065 61.04 8.28 48.36
N HIS A 1066 61.09 8.38 49.70
CA HIS A 1066 60.83 7.26 50.59
C HIS A 1066 59.32 7.05 50.75
N LEU A 1067 58.78 5.96 50.17
CA LEU A 1067 57.37 5.56 50.31
C LEU A 1067 57.23 4.35 51.23
N GLU A 1068 57.24 4.57 52.55
CA GLU A 1068 56.87 3.54 53.51
C GLU A 1068 55.35 3.50 53.68
N GLY A 1069 54.72 2.42 53.20
CA GLY A 1069 53.29 2.15 53.33
C GLY A 1069 53.03 0.85 54.06
N THR A 1070 52.63 0.93 55.33
CA THR A 1070 52.38 -0.26 56.17
C THR A 1070 50.94 -0.75 56.00
N ALA A 1071 50.76 -1.90 55.34
CA ALA A 1071 49.46 -2.57 55.23
C ALA A 1071 49.32 -3.66 56.31
N THR A 1072 48.34 -3.50 57.19
CA THR A 1072 48.02 -4.45 58.28
C THR A 1072 46.79 -5.28 57.88
N LEU A 1073 46.91 -6.60 57.85
CA LEU A 1073 45.83 -7.49 57.39
C LEU A 1073 45.43 -8.51 58.46
N ASN A 1074 44.12 -8.74 58.60
CA ASN A 1074 43.55 -9.91 59.30
C ASN A 1074 43.02 -10.89 58.24
N THR A 1075 43.30 -12.18 58.40
CA THR A 1075 42.81 -13.28 57.54
C THR A 1075 41.34 -13.62 57.85
N ILE A 1076 40.54 -14.25 56.97
CA ILE A 1076 40.87 -15.13 55.83
C ILE A 1076 40.14 -14.69 54.56
N GLY A 1077 40.85 -14.69 53.42
CA GLY A 1077 40.32 -14.42 52.09
C GLY A 1077 41.49 -14.14 51.13
N GLY A 1078 41.41 -14.62 49.88
CA GLY A 1078 42.42 -14.31 48.86
C GLY A 1078 42.19 -12.91 48.29
N PHE A 1079 43.11 -11.97 48.50
CA PHE A 1079 43.00 -10.60 48.01
C PHE A 1079 43.91 -10.37 46.79
N VAL A 1080 43.34 -9.83 45.71
CA VAL A 1080 44.10 -9.39 44.53
C VAL A 1080 44.54 -7.93 44.73
N PHE A 1081 45.86 -7.70 44.78
CA PHE A 1081 46.42 -6.35 44.85
C PHE A 1081 46.51 -5.73 43.46
N ARG A 1082 45.69 -4.70 43.18
CA ARG A 1082 45.70 -3.99 41.88
C ARG A 1082 46.52 -2.69 41.99
N LEU A 1083 47.81 -2.74 41.62
CA LEU A 1083 48.69 -1.58 41.58
C LEU A 1083 48.56 -0.86 40.23
N THR A 1084 47.92 0.32 40.21
CA THR A 1084 47.77 1.13 38.98
C THR A 1084 48.83 2.23 38.95
N LEU A 1085 49.79 2.13 38.02
CA LEU A 1085 50.82 3.15 37.79
C LEU A 1085 50.44 4.03 36.59
N THR A 1086 50.13 5.30 36.82
CA THR A 1086 49.70 6.23 35.76
C THR A 1086 50.86 7.06 35.20
N ARG A 1087 51.45 6.52 34.12
CA ARG A 1087 52.37 7.15 33.14
C ARG A 1087 53.82 7.44 33.59
N ASP A 1088 54.73 7.06 32.70
CA ASP A 1088 56.10 7.57 32.49
C ASP A 1088 57.08 7.55 33.70
N THR A 1089 56.94 6.59 34.63
CA THR A 1089 57.91 6.34 35.70
C THR A 1089 58.92 5.23 35.35
N LEU A 1090 60.13 5.63 34.93
CA LEU A 1090 61.28 4.71 34.77
C LEU A 1090 61.90 4.37 36.14
N GLY A 1091 61.43 3.30 36.77
CA GLY A 1091 61.96 2.81 38.04
C GLY A 1091 61.61 1.35 38.30
N ARG A 1092 62.47 0.66 39.05
CA ARG A 1092 62.26 -0.73 39.49
C ARG A 1092 61.52 -0.74 40.82
N PHE A 1093 60.52 -1.59 40.96
CA PHE A 1093 59.75 -1.79 42.19
C PHE A 1093 59.94 -3.22 42.71
N GLN A 1094 60.06 -3.36 44.04
CA GLN A 1094 60.17 -4.64 44.73
C GLN A 1094 59.23 -4.71 45.93
N LEU A 1095 58.53 -5.83 46.10
CA LEU A 1095 57.66 -6.09 47.26
C LEU A 1095 58.24 -7.22 48.12
N TRP A 1096 58.40 -6.97 49.42
CA TRP A 1096 59.00 -7.91 50.38
C TRP A 1096 58.02 -8.23 51.52
N ASP A 1097 57.94 -9.50 51.93
CA ASP A 1097 57.34 -9.91 53.21
C ASP A 1097 58.36 -9.65 54.33
N GLN A 1098 58.02 -8.80 55.31
CA GLN A 1098 58.93 -8.48 56.41
C GLN A 1098 58.97 -9.56 57.50
N ALA A 1099 57.97 -10.45 57.58
CA ALA A 1099 57.96 -11.55 58.55
C ALA A 1099 58.86 -12.72 58.12
N THR A 1100 59.11 -12.88 56.81
CA THR A 1100 59.95 -13.95 56.25
C THR A 1100 61.23 -13.44 55.57
N GLY A 1101 61.34 -12.14 55.28
CA GLY A 1101 62.45 -11.57 54.50
C GLY A 1101 62.41 -11.93 53.01
N THR A 1102 61.27 -12.40 52.50
CA THR A 1102 61.15 -12.94 51.13
C THR A 1102 60.75 -11.86 50.14
N LEU A 1103 61.45 -11.77 49.01
CA LEU A 1103 61.04 -10.99 47.85
C LEU A 1103 59.87 -11.70 47.15
N LEU A 1104 58.71 -11.03 47.07
CA LEU A 1104 57.47 -11.57 46.50
C LEU A 1104 57.25 -11.15 45.04
N LEU A 1105 57.73 -9.96 44.66
CA LEU A 1105 57.60 -9.41 43.31
C LEU A 1105 58.77 -8.45 43.01
N ASP A 1106 59.29 -8.51 41.78
CA ASP A 1106 60.34 -7.62 41.26
C ASP A 1106 60.00 -7.22 39.82
N THR A 1107 59.82 -5.92 39.56
CA THR A 1107 59.46 -5.43 38.23
C THR A 1107 60.72 -5.18 37.39
N ALA A 1108 61.24 -6.24 36.77
CA ALA A 1108 62.38 -6.17 35.86
C ALA A 1108 62.14 -5.19 34.69
N THR A 1109 63.19 -4.49 34.26
CA THR A 1109 63.12 -3.35 33.31
C THR A 1109 62.85 -3.78 31.86
N PRO A 1110 61.77 -3.30 31.21
CA PRO A 1110 61.57 -3.45 29.77
C PRO A 1110 62.11 -2.22 29.01
N SER A 1111 63.08 -2.41 28.13
CA SER A 1111 63.67 -1.36 27.28
C SER A 1111 62.88 -1.11 25.97
N ALA A 1112 61.56 -1.35 25.98
CA ALA A 1112 60.66 -1.15 24.85
C ALA A 1112 59.23 -0.81 25.32
N PRO A 1113 58.47 0.01 24.58
CA PRO A 1113 57.08 0.34 24.94
C PRO A 1113 56.16 -0.87 24.72
N LEU A 1114 55.46 -1.29 25.76
CA LEU A 1114 54.48 -2.38 25.70
C LEU A 1114 53.11 -1.87 25.23
N THR A 1115 52.52 -2.57 24.26
CA THR A 1115 51.09 -2.45 23.94
C THR A 1115 50.21 -3.05 25.06
N PRO A 1116 48.95 -2.61 25.21
CA PRO A 1116 48.05 -3.20 26.19
C PRO A 1116 47.84 -4.70 25.93
N ILE A 1117 48.01 -5.52 26.97
CA ILE A 1117 47.62 -6.93 26.97
C ILE A 1117 46.48 -7.09 27.97
N GLU A 1118 45.35 -7.65 27.52
CA GLU A 1118 44.23 -7.99 28.39
C GLU A 1118 44.54 -9.28 29.17
N ASN A 1119 44.06 -9.34 30.42
CA ASN A 1119 43.89 -10.56 31.22
C ASN A 1119 45.11 -11.49 31.35
N ALA A 1120 46.00 -11.16 32.29
CA ALA A 1120 46.81 -12.15 33.00
C ALA A 1120 46.40 -12.16 34.48
N SER A 1121 46.02 -13.34 35.00
CA SER A 1121 45.70 -13.56 36.41
C SER A 1121 46.83 -14.36 37.08
N TYR A 1122 47.15 -14.00 38.32
CA TYR A 1122 48.06 -14.71 39.23
C TYR A 1122 47.60 -14.51 40.67
#